data_AF-A0AAV6UU45-F1
#
_entry.id   AF-A0AAV6UU45-F1
#
_cell.length_a   1.000
_cell.length_b   1.000
_cell.length_c   1.000
_cell.angle_alpha   90.00
_cell.angle_beta   90.00
_cell.angle_gamma   90.00
#
_symmetry.space_group_name_H-M   'P 1'
#
loop_
_entity.id
_entity.type
_entity.pdbx_description
1 polymer ?
#
loop_
_entity_poly.entity_id
_entity_poly.type
_entity_poly.pdbx_seq_one_letter_code
_entity_poly.pdbx_strand_id
1 'polypeptide(L)'
;MFGERLPRCHEWFTCLLNIIGLVALSVADDAYIGLSLGKLNTYANQVTGQVYAVDEHTLLIRNFFYDGLGQDTFFWAGATVRPSNIGFIVPDEEGRTNRLARYVNADVTLKLPDNRKLSSIKWLAVWDLREHTNLADVYIPEGLEPPSPQRISEMSRNSHGVQSDGVEVVDSKTITILNLFYNGNDTNVFFTVGLGPQPTPHGTKIPDENGYLNSLTRYSGKDVKLLLPGKLTVDDIDWLSIYNVRTQENYGSTVIPDKLNIPPSLIHVIEHETPLPNCEQLHRDLRLSWEIFGPAITFELSGQIDEDEYMAVGISGSPTSSQMVGSDVAISYMDGLLGTVADYNVSGKYPCTNVLGKNAGVCPDEKVGGVSNGYQIHTYIRNDGITTITYRRNILNTEDSGDKVFNQEGDTYFIWAVGKYNKHKEPTYHRLVLRGDLKLNLGRKPGEKNCEPFVRSKIKSTEKSWGPLRIRDPQVTTFTVRVGLPGGIRGYSGITGNPSPGVALYVNGLLSPELYLRRNRRYTFMVEGGNDPHNARFYHPFYITDDAHGGYGRDTEEERKTKKVYAGVEFDRRGRPHPSAAGRLCSWLHNTSHRYSVDDYISFPKFRNSLHLKCSEGEPNTLYWTPNASVPELLYYQSYAQRNMGWKIHIVDEIINGANSKSHLCWSAVLCSLSVLFYTQYKRTLS
;
A
#
# COMPACT_ATOMS: atom_id res chain seq x y z
N MET A 1 -69.82 23.99 61.91
CA MET A 1 -68.95 23.77 63.07
C MET A 1 -67.83 22.86 62.64
N PHE A 2 -66.60 23.24 63.00
CA PHE A 2 -65.31 22.55 62.83
C PHE A 2 -64.78 22.34 61.41
N GLY A 3 -63.57 22.87 61.20
CA GLY A 3 -62.78 22.75 60.00
C GLY A 3 -61.45 22.07 60.28
N GLU A 4 -60.77 21.67 59.20
CA GLU A 4 -59.43 21.09 59.24
C GLU A 4 -58.48 21.87 58.30
N ARG A 5 -57.28 22.10 58.80
CA ARG A 5 -56.07 22.51 58.06
C ARG A 5 -54.93 21.58 58.46
N LEU A 6 -54.12 21.24 57.46
CA LEU A 6 -52.84 20.51 57.51
C LEU A 6 -51.83 20.99 58.59
N PRO A 7 -50.87 20.13 58.96
CA PRO A 7 -49.46 20.51 58.81
C PRO A 7 -48.49 19.41 58.32
N ARG A 8 -47.25 19.86 58.06
CA ARG A 8 -46.05 19.20 57.49
C ARG A 8 -45.12 18.53 58.53
N CYS A 9 -44.16 17.75 58.00
CA CYS A 9 -42.75 17.54 58.42
C CYS A 9 -42.43 16.46 59.48
N HIS A 10 -41.85 15.32 59.06
CA HIS A 10 -40.44 14.91 59.23
C HIS A 10 -40.31 13.43 58.83
N GLU A 11 -39.40 13.08 57.90
CA GLU A 11 -38.62 11.82 57.89
C GLU A 11 -37.85 11.69 56.55
N TRP A 12 -36.56 12.04 56.60
CA TRP A 12 -35.54 11.71 55.60
C TRP A 12 -34.26 11.47 56.41
N PHE A 13 -33.93 10.21 56.73
CA PHE A 13 -32.55 9.79 57.01
C PHE A 13 -32.50 8.26 56.98
N THR A 14 -31.38 7.73 56.49
CA THR A 14 -30.97 6.31 56.44
C THR A 14 -31.57 5.40 55.35
N CYS A 15 -31.10 5.58 54.11
CA CYS A 15 -30.89 4.44 53.18
C CYS A 15 -29.92 4.85 52.04
N LEU A 16 -28.66 5.12 52.38
CA LEU A 16 -27.59 5.43 51.42
C LEU A 16 -26.23 5.07 52.04
N LEU A 17 -25.97 3.77 52.25
CA LEU A 17 -24.66 3.30 52.73
C LEU A 17 -24.40 1.80 52.44
N ASN A 18 -24.78 1.31 51.26
CA ASN A 18 -24.36 -0.02 50.77
C ASN A 18 -24.29 -0.08 49.23
N ILE A 19 -23.61 0.89 48.61
CA ILE A 19 -23.10 0.74 47.23
C ILE A 19 -21.70 1.39 47.20
N ILE A 20 -20.73 0.72 47.81
CA ILE A 20 -19.31 0.96 47.55
C ILE A 20 -18.68 -0.41 47.36
N GLY A 21 -18.07 -0.62 46.20
CA GLY A 21 -17.03 -1.63 46.05
C GLY A 21 -17.30 -2.79 45.10
N LEU A 22 -17.81 -2.52 43.89
CA LEU A 22 -17.38 -3.31 42.72
C LEU A 22 -17.49 -2.44 41.45
N VAL A 23 -16.73 -1.35 41.43
CA VAL A 23 -16.26 -0.81 40.16
C VAL A 23 -15.19 -1.79 39.71
N ALA A 24 -15.58 -2.78 38.90
CA ALA A 24 -14.63 -3.40 38.00
C ALA A 24 -14.06 -2.24 37.17
N LEU A 25 -12.83 -1.84 37.49
CA LEU A 25 -12.01 -1.12 36.56
C LEU A 25 -12.04 -1.96 35.29
N SER A 26 -12.77 -1.51 34.28
CA SER A 26 -12.48 -1.89 32.91
C SER A 26 -11.02 -1.52 32.73
N VAL A 27 -10.14 -2.52 32.84
CA VAL A 27 -8.81 -2.42 32.27
C VAL A 27 -9.09 -2.20 30.80
N ALA A 28 -9.07 -0.93 30.37
CA ALA A 28 -8.92 -0.65 28.97
C ALA A 28 -7.70 -1.46 28.56
N ASP A 29 -7.91 -2.36 27.60
CA ASP A 29 -6.89 -3.23 27.02
C ASP A 29 -5.85 -2.31 26.35
N ASP A 30 -4.96 -1.74 27.15
CA ASP A 30 -4.02 -0.74 26.72
C ASP A 30 -2.92 -1.49 25.99
N ALA A 31 -2.93 -1.34 24.66
CA ALA A 31 -1.99 -1.99 23.76
C ALA A 31 -0.57 -1.90 24.34
N TYR A 32 0.16 -3.02 24.34
CA TYR A 32 1.53 -3.07 24.83
C TYR A 32 2.38 -1.96 24.17
N ILE A 33 2.91 -1.05 24.99
CA ILE A 33 3.60 0.19 24.57
C ILE A 33 5.07 0.23 25.03
N GLY A 34 5.59 -0.90 25.48
CA GLY A 34 6.99 -1.06 25.92
C GLY A 34 7.13 -1.21 27.44
N LEU A 35 8.38 -1.21 27.90
CA LEU A 35 8.75 -1.43 29.30
C LEU A 35 8.62 -0.14 30.10
N SER A 36 7.78 -0.12 31.15
CA SER A 36 7.57 1.08 31.98
C SER A 36 8.82 1.43 32.80
N LEU A 37 9.30 2.67 32.66
CA LEU A 37 10.43 3.21 33.43
C LEU A 37 9.99 4.01 34.66
N GLY A 38 8.78 4.58 34.64
CA GLY A 38 8.23 5.33 35.76
C GLY A 38 7.55 6.65 35.34
N LYS A 39 7.05 7.38 36.35
CA LYS A 39 6.50 8.73 36.15
C LYS A 39 7.62 9.76 36.20
N LEU A 40 7.47 10.84 35.41
CA LEU A 40 8.32 12.02 35.56
C LEU A 40 8.12 12.62 36.95
N ASN A 41 9.21 12.81 37.67
CA ASN A 41 9.25 13.53 38.94
C ASN A 41 9.15 15.03 38.65
N THR A 42 8.00 15.63 38.93
CA THR A 42 7.76 17.06 38.66
C THR A 42 8.41 17.95 39.72
N TYR A 43 9.17 18.96 39.29
CA TYR A 43 9.74 20.00 40.16
C TYR A 43 9.20 21.39 39.83
N ALA A 44 8.93 21.68 38.56
CA ALA A 44 8.41 22.96 38.09
C ALA A 44 7.58 22.81 36.81
N ASN A 45 6.93 23.90 36.39
CA ASN A 45 6.23 24.01 35.09
C ASN A 45 5.16 22.92 34.81
N GLN A 46 4.64 22.32 35.89
CA GLN A 46 3.61 21.29 35.86
C GLN A 46 3.94 20.10 34.95
N VAL A 47 5.23 19.81 34.73
CA VAL A 47 5.64 18.73 33.82
C VAL A 47 5.15 17.39 34.34
N THR A 48 4.29 16.70 33.58
CA THR A 48 3.82 15.35 33.93
C THR A 48 3.92 14.41 32.73
N GLY A 49 3.97 13.11 32.98
CA GLY A 49 4.03 12.07 31.96
C GLY A 49 4.53 10.74 32.51
N GLN A 50 4.16 9.64 31.87
CA GLN A 50 4.65 8.29 32.17
C GLN A 50 5.64 7.85 31.08
N VAL A 51 6.83 7.43 31.46
CA VAL A 51 7.92 7.10 30.54
C VAL A 51 8.04 5.59 30.35
N TYR A 52 8.19 5.17 29.10
CA TYR A 52 8.35 3.79 28.67
C TYR A 52 9.58 3.66 27.75
N ALA A 53 10.31 2.56 27.86
CA ALA A 53 11.32 2.14 26.88
C ALA A 53 10.64 1.32 25.78
N VAL A 54 10.67 1.84 24.55
CA VAL A 54 10.08 1.20 23.36
C VAL A 54 11.06 0.21 22.75
N ASP A 55 12.30 0.66 22.54
CA ASP A 55 13.40 -0.17 22.04
C ASP A 55 14.74 0.33 22.61
N GLU A 56 15.87 -0.23 22.20
CA GLU A 56 17.21 0.18 22.66
C GLU A 56 17.54 1.68 22.49
N HIS A 57 16.83 2.43 21.65
CA HIS A 57 17.14 3.80 21.26
C HIS A 57 15.97 4.77 21.46
N THR A 58 14.79 4.28 21.83
CA THR A 58 13.54 5.03 21.76
C THR A 58 12.77 4.98 23.08
N LEU A 59 12.33 6.15 23.53
CA LEU A 59 11.46 6.35 24.69
C LEU A 59 10.10 6.87 24.25
N LEU A 60 9.04 6.45 24.94
CA LEU A 60 7.70 7.01 24.81
C LEU A 60 7.31 7.67 26.13
N ILE A 61 6.88 8.92 26.08
CA ILE A 61 6.27 9.62 27.21
C ILE A 61 4.78 9.74 26.92
N ARG A 62 3.96 9.02 27.69
CA ARG A 62 2.50 9.06 27.59
C ARG A 62 1.89 10.16 28.46
N ASN A 63 0.83 10.78 27.95
CA ASN A 63 0.11 11.87 28.60
C ASN A 63 1.05 13.00 29.05
N PHE A 64 2.02 13.35 28.20
CA PHE A 64 2.98 14.40 28.48
C PHE A 64 2.28 15.76 28.54
N PHE A 65 2.48 16.48 29.63
CA PHE A 65 2.01 17.85 29.81
C PHE A 65 3.18 18.74 30.19
N TYR A 66 3.28 19.91 29.58
CA TYR A 66 4.24 20.95 29.93
C TYR A 66 3.65 22.31 29.57
N ASP A 67 3.67 23.26 30.50
CA ASP A 67 3.00 24.56 30.37
C ASP A 67 3.60 25.51 29.32
N GLY A 68 4.83 25.26 28.84
CA GLY A 68 5.52 26.06 27.84
C GLY A 68 6.16 27.36 28.36
N LEU A 69 6.19 27.58 29.69
CA LEU A 69 6.65 28.85 30.28
C LEU A 69 8.16 28.93 30.48
N GLY A 70 8.91 27.83 30.38
CA GLY A 70 10.37 27.82 30.54
C GLY A 70 11.09 28.49 29.37
N GLN A 71 12.16 29.23 29.63
CA GLN A 71 12.75 30.13 28.63
C GLN A 71 13.57 29.40 27.56
N ASP A 72 14.27 28.33 27.94
CA ASP A 72 15.13 27.56 27.05
C ASP A 72 15.11 26.07 27.42
N THR A 73 13.91 25.49 27.37
CA THR A 73 13.60 24.14 27.85
C THR A 73 13.72 23.10 26.75
N PHE A 74 14.37 21.97 27.03
CA PHE A 74 14.59 20.85 26.12
C PHE A 74 14.36 19.50 26.79
N PHE A 75 14.15 18.45 25.99
CA PHE A 75 14.40 17.09 26.45
C PHE A 75 15.92 16.90 26.56
N TRP A 76 16.36 16.44 27.71
CA TRP A 76 17.76 16.40 28.10
C TRP A 76 18.09 15.05 28.72
N ALA A 77 19.19 14.43 28.32
CA ALA A 77 19.61 13.15 28.86
C ALA A 77 21.09 13.15 29.22
N GLY A 78 21.48 12.32 30.18
CA GLY A 78 22.87 12.23 30.61
C GLY A 78 23.22 10.93 31.32
N ALA A 79 24.51 10.69 31.46
CA ALA A 79 25.08 9.48 32.06
C ALA A 79 25.59 9.71 33.50
N THR A 80 25.49 10.94 34.02
CA THR A 80 25.87 11.28 35.39
C THR A 80 24.92 10.62 36.40
N VAL A 81 25.36 10.49 37.65
CA VAL A 81 24.55 9.87 38.72
C VAL A 81 23.25 10.63 38.98
N ARG A 82 23.22 11.94 38.75
CA ARG A 82 22.03 12.79 38.87
C ARG A 82 21.91 13.73 37.66
N PRO A 83 20.69 14.18 37.31
CA PRO A 83 20.46 15.25 36.36
C PRO A 83 21.35 16.47 36.63
N SER A 84 22.04 16.92 35.58
CA SER A 84 22.98 18.03 35.66
C SER A 84 23.09 18.77 34.32
N ASN A 85 23.85 19.87 34.31
CA ASN A 85 24.21 20.58 33.09
C ASN A 85 25.15 19.78 32.16
N ILE A 86 25.65 18.62 32.58
CA ILE A 86 26.44 17.70 31.76
C ILE A 86 25.50 16.64 31.18
N GLY A 87 25.08 16.85 29.93
CA GLY A 87 24.16 15.99 29.20
C GLY A 87 24.11 16.37 27.71
N PHE A 88 23.08 15.93 27.01
CA PHE A 88 22.83 16.24 25.60
C PHE A 88 21.33 16.43 25.33
N ILE A 89 21.02 17.21 24.29
CA ILE A 89 19.65 17.44 23.83
C ILE A 89 19.14 16.18 23.14
N VAL A 90 17.95 15.71 23.53
CA VAL A 90 17.20 14.69 22.82
C VAL A 90 16.22 15.40 21.87
N PRO A 91 16.24 15.10 20.55
CA PRO A 91 15.28 15.68 19.62
C PRO A 91 13.83 15.34 20.01
N ASP A 92 12.91 16.24 19.68
CA ASP A 92 11.46 16.04 19.86
C ASP A 92 10.90 14.98 18.90
N GLU A 93 9.59 14.75 18.96
CA GLU A 93 8.88 13.77 18.13
C GLU A 93 8.96 14.04 16.62
N GLU A 94 9.31 15.26 16.22
CA GLU A 94 9.53 15.67 14.83
C GLU A 94 11.02 15.65 14.44
N GLY A 95 11.90 15.21 15.35
CA GLY A 95 13.34 15.18 15.17
C GLY A 95 14.01 16.55 15.24
N ARG A 96 13.35 17.55 15.83
CA ARG A 96 13.88 18.91 15.97
C ARG A 96 14.55 19.07 17.33
N THR A 97 15.55 19.94 17.38
CA THR A 97 16.30 20.29 18.60
C THR A 97 16.01 21.72 19.03
N ASN A 98 14.79 22.20 18.77
CA ASN A 98 14.33 23.53 19.16
C ASN A 98 13.81 23.54 20.60
N ARG A 99 13.65 24.74 21.16
CA ARG A 99 13.00 24.93 22.47
C ARG A 99 11.62 24.27 22.46
N LEU A 100 11.30 23.55 23.52
CA LEU A 100 10.00 22.90 23.70
C LEU A 100 8.87 23.91 23.78
N ALA A 101 7.83 23.66 22.99
CA ALA A 101 6.56 24.36 23.06
C ALA A 101 5.68 23.79 24.18
N ARG A 102 4.47 24.36 24.35
CA ARG A 102 3.48 23.82 25.28
C ARG A 102 2.96 22.46 24.79
N TYR A 103 2.94 21.46 25.68
CA TYR A 103 2.35 20.14 25.44
C TYR A 103 1.12 19.95 26.32
N VAL A 104 0.04 19.37 25.77
CA VAL A 104 -1.21 19.12 26.48
C VAL A 104 -1.63 17.66 26.28
N ASN A 105 -1.34 16.81 27.27
CA ASN A 105 -1.65 15.37 27.27
C ASN A 105 -1.24 14.67 25.95
N ALA A 106 -0.05 14.97 25.47
CA ALA A 106 0.47 14.44 24.22
C ALA A 106 1.27 13.15 24.46
N ASP A 107 1.23 12.22 23.51
CA ASP A 107 2.13 11.07 23.49
C ASP A 107 3.39 11.44 22.68
N VAL A 108 4.53 11.56 23.37
CA VAL A 108 5.79 12.05 22.78
C VAL A 108 6.77 10.88 22.63
N THR A 109 7.20 10.61 21.39
CA THR A 109 8.21 9.58 21.10
C THR A 109 9.56 10.24 20.89
N LEU A 110 10.54 9.90 21.73
CA LEU A 110 11.88 10.47 21.70
C LEU A 110 12.89 9.42 21.26
N LYS A 111 13.64 9.73 20.19
CA LYS A 111 14.74 8.89 19.73
C LYS A 111 16.07 9.49 20.15
N LEU A 112 16.91 8.70 20.79
CA LEU A 112 18.23 9.14 21.21
C LEU A 112 19.11 9.51 19.99
N PRO A 113 19.78 10.67 20.02
CA PRO A 113 20.64 11.13 18.93
C PRO A 113 21.90 10.26 18.80
N ASP A 114 22.58 10.38 17.66
CA ASP A 114 23.84 9.69 17.35
C ASP A 114 23.81 8.16 17.52
N ASN A 115 22.63 7.55 17.42
CA ASN A 115 22.42 6.12 17.65
C ASN A 115 22.90 5.66 19.05
N ARG A 116 22.78 6.53 20.05
CA ARG A 116 23.05 6.21 21.45
C ARG A 116 22.00 5.22 21.98
N LYS A 117 22.44 4.31 22.86
CA LYS A 117 21.57 3.34 23.52
C LYS A 117 21.00 3.87 24.83
N LEU A 118 19.83 3.40 25.22
CA LEU A 118 19.24 3.68 26.54
C LEU A 118 20.12 3.24 27.70
N SER A 119 20.85 2.14 27.53
CA SER A 119 21.83 1.67 28.52
C SER A 119 23.00 2.62 28.74
N SER A 120 23.19 3.62 27.86
CA SER A 120 24.25 4.63 28.01
C SER A 120 23.84 5.86 28.83
N ILE A 121 22.56 6.02 29.16
CA ILE A 121 22.05 7.15 29.96
C ILE A 121 21.52 6.65 31.30
N LYS A 122 21.63 7.49 32.33
CA LYS A 122 21.14 7.20 33.68
C LYS A 122 19.84 7.92 34.00
N TRP A 123 19.49 8.96 33.25
CA TRP A 123 18.29 9.75 33.45
C TRP A 123 17.87 10.47 32.17
N LEU A 124 16.57 10.72 32.05
CA LEU A 124 15.95 11.63 31.10
C LEU A 124 15.31 12.77 31.91
N ALA A 125 15.44 14.01 31.46
CA ALA A 125 14.90 15.19 32.10
C ALA A 125 14.28 16.17 31.10
N VAL A 126 13.38 17.00 31.59
CA VAL A 126 12.95 18.24 30.97
C VAL A 126 13.74 19.35 31.65
N TRP A 127 14.69 19.95 30.93
CA TRP A 127 15.72 20.80 31.50
C TRP A 127 15.74 22.18 30.84
N ASP A 128 15.86 23.25 31.63
CA ASP A 128 16.09 24.60 31.13
C ASP A 128 17.59 24.91 31.11
N LEU A 129 18.16 25.07 29.92
CA LEU A 129 19.59 25.28 29.73
C LEU A 129 20.06 26.66 30.17
N ARG A 130 19.18 27.67 30.19
CA ARG A 130 19.51 29.04 30.55
C ARG A 130 19.56 29.22 32.06
N GLU A 131 18.59 28.69 32.78
CA GLU A 131 18.50 28.77 34.24
C GLU A 131 19.25 27.62 34.93
N HIS A 132 19.71 26.62 34.18
CA HIS A 132 20.31 25.38 34.69
C HIS A 132 19.39 24.66 35.71
N THR A 133 18.08 24.66 35.44
CA THR A 133 17.06 24.08 36.31
C THR A 133 16.47 22.81 35.72
N ASN A 134 16.30 21.81 36.58
CA ASN A 134 15.58 20.58 36.26
C ASN A 134 14.09 20.79 36.50
N LEU A 135 13.26 20.73 35.45
CA LEU A 135 11.82 20.91 35.58
C LEU A 135 11.11 19.59 35.91
N ALA A 136 11.61 18.48 35.36
CA ALA A 136 11.24 17.13 35.76
C ALA A 136 12.25 16.09 35.27
N ASP A 137 12.34 14.95 35.96
CA ASP A 137 13.22 13.84 35.54
C ASP A 137 12.61 12.45 35.73
N VAL A 138 13.24 11.46 35.11
CA VAL A 138 13.08 10.04 35.42
C VAL A 138 14.46 9.38 35.36
N TYR A 139 14.73 8.49 36.31
CA TYR A 139 15.95 7.68 36.32
C TYR A 139 15.76 6.40 35.51
N ILE A 140 16.79 6.01 34.78
CA ILE A 140 16.83 4.71 34.09
C ILE A 140 17.41 3.68 35.07
N PRO A 141 16.69 2.58 35.36
CA PRO A 141 17.18 1.55 36.27
C PRO A 141 18.51 0.94 35.80
N GLU A 142 19.42 0.70 36.74
CA GLU A 142 20.66 -0.03 36.44
C GLU A 142 20.34 -1.50 36.12
N GLY A 143 20.90 -2.02 35.02
CA GLY A 143 20.60 -3.36 34.52
C GLY A 143 19.30 -3.47 33.71
N LEU A 144 18.69 -2.35 33.32
CA LEU A 144 17.58 -2.35 32.37
C LEU A 144 18.00 -3.03 31.06
N GLU A 145 17.24 -4.04 30.66
CA GLU A 145 17.31 -4.63 29.32
C GLU A 145 16.16 -4.06 28.48
N PRO A 146 16.42 -3.07 27.60
CA PRO A 146 15.37 -2.52 26.75
C PRO A 146 14.78 -3.61 25.84
N PRO A 147 13.48 -3.52 25.50
CA PRO A 147 12.88 -4.43 24.55
C PRO A 147 13.65 -4.43 23.22
N SER A 148 13.91 -5.62 22.67
CA SER A 148 14.66 -5.77 21.43
C SER A 148 14.20 -7.00 20.63
N PRO A 149 14.29 -7.00 19.29
CA PRO A 149 13.95 -8.18 18.49
C PRO A 149 14.67 -9.43 19.01
N GLN A 150 13.93 -10.54 19.12
CA GLN A 150 14.45 -11.79 19.70
C GLN A 150 14.48 -12.90 18.66
N ARG A 151 15.62 -13.57 18.54
CA ARG A 151 15.77 -14.76 17.69
C ARG A 151 15.45 -16.02 18.50
N ILE A 152 14.51 -16.81 18.01
CA ILE A 152 14.09 -18.09 18.56
C ILE A 152 14.54 -19.25 17.65
N SER A 153 14.13 -20.47 17.99
CA SER A 153 14.49 -21.69 17.26
C SER A 153 14.13 -21.65 15.76
N GLU A 154 14.87 -22.44 14.97
CA GLU A 154 14.46 -22.75 13.60
C GLU A 154 13.15 -23.54 13.59
N MET A 155 12.49 -23.54 12.43
CA MET A 155 11.31 -24.38 12.23
C MET A 155 11.71 -25.85 12.18
N SER A 156 10.89 -26.71 12.79
CA SER A 156 11.07 -28.15 12.68
C SER A 156 10.98 -28.62 11.23
N ARG A 157 11.82 -29.59 10.87
CA ARG A 157 11.97 -30.11 9.51
C ARG A 157 11.14 -31.39 9.34
N ASN A 158 9.84 -31.32 9.62
CA ASN A 158 8.99 -32.51 9.68
C ASN A 158 8.80 -33.14 8.30
N SER A 159 8.29 -32.36 7.33
CA SER A 159 7.95 -32.87 6.01
C SER A 159 7.95 -31.77 4.94
N HIS A 160 7.75 -32.15 3.67
CA HIS A 160 7.52 -31.26 2.53
C HIS A 160 8.59 -30.17 2.29
N GLY A 161 9.83 -30.45 2.71
CA GLY A 161 10.98 -29.58 2.48
C GLY A 161 10.96 -28.29 3.30
N VAL A 162 10.22 -28.26 4.41
CA VAL A 162 10.24 -27.13 5.33
C VAL A 162 11.59 -27.02 6.03
N GLN A 163 12.22 -25.86 5.89
CA GLN A 163 13.49 -25.52 6.54
C GLN A 163 13.57 -24.00 6.71
N SER A 164 14.17 -23.55 7.82
CA SER A 164 14.54 -22.14 8.03
C SER A 164 15.87 -22.06 8.80
N ASP A 165 16.50 -20.89 8.79
CA ASP A 165 17.74 -20.64 9.57
C ASP A 165 17.43 -20.12 11.00
N GLY A 166 16.15 -19.96 11.33
CA GLY A 166 15.69 -19.36 12.58
C GLY A 166 14.40 -18.58 12.38
N VAL A 167 13.77 -18.21 13.50
CA VAL A 167 12.65 -17.27 13.51
C VAL A 167 13.03 -16.08 14.38
N GLU A 168 12.75 -14.87 13.90
CA GLU A 168 13.00 -13.62 14.62
C GLU A 168 11.66 -12.96 14.95
N VAL A 169 11.38 -12.80 16.23
CA VAL A 169 10.24 -12.04 16.73
C VAL A 169 10.66 -10.57 16.78
N VAL A 170 10.13 -9.77 15.85
CA VAL A 170 10.57 -8.39 15.63
C VAL A 170 9.92 -7.43 16.62
N ASP A 171 8.61 -7.58 16.81
CA ASP A 171 7.78 -6.80 17.73
C ASP A 171 6.54 -7.61 18.13
N SER A 172 5.69 -7.06 18.99
CA SER A 172 4.49 -7.74 19.51
C SER A 172 3.48 -8.24 18.46
N LYS A 173 3.57 -7.85 17.18
CA LYS A 173 2.72 -8.37 16.09
C LYS A 173 3.47 -8.96 14.90
N THR A 174 4.79 -8.86 14.87
CA THR A 174 5.59 -9.14 13.67
C THR A 174 6.60 -10.25 13.91
N ILE A 175 6.53 -11.30 13.09
CA ILE A 175 7.43 -12.45 13.14
C ILE A 175 8.09 -12.63 11.77
N THR A 176 9.41 -12.81 11.72
CA THR A 176 10.17 -13.06 10.50
C THR A 176 10.76 -14.48 10.52
N ILE A 177 10.43 -15.29 9.52
CA ILE A 177 11.05 -16.59 9.30
C ILE A 177 12.26 -16.37 8.38
N LEU A 178 13.46 -16.72 8.84
CA LEU A 178 14.70 -16.48 8.11
C LEU A 178 14.97 -17.63 7.13
N ASN A 179 15.28 -17.30 5.88
CA ASN A 179 15.68 -18.25 4.84
C ASN A 179 14.72 -19.45 4.67
N LEU A 180 13.41 -19.18 4.54
CA LEU A 180 12.40 -20.24 4.46
C LEU A 180 12.48 -21.03 3.15
N PHE A 181 12.45 -22.35 3.26
CA PHE A 181 12.23 -23.31 2.18
C PHE A 181 10.92 -24.07 2.41
N TYR A 182 10.17 -24.33 1.35
CA TYR A 182 9.00 -25.19 1.32
C TYR A 182 8.72 -25.57 -0.13
N ASN A 183 8.44 -26.84 -0.43
CA ASN A 183 8.37 -27.33 -1.81
C ASN A 183 7.18 -26.76 -2.63
N GLY A 184 6.08 -26.36 -1.98
CA GLY A 184 4.90 -25.79 -2.64
C GLY A 184 4.05 -26.77 -3.45
N ASN A 185 4.18 -28.08 -3.21
CA ASN A 185 3.50 -29.10 -4.03
C ASN A 185 2.06 -29.43 -3.57
N ASP A 186 1.66 -28.98 -2.38
CA ASP A 186 0.36 -29.28 -1.80
C ASP A 186 -0.62 -28.11 -1.84
N THR A 187 -1.87 -28.43 -1.56
CA THR A 187 -2.95 -27.46 -1.41
C THR A 187 -3.48 -27.48 0.02
N ASN A 188 -4.08 -26.36 0.44
CA ASN A 188 -4.61 -26.16 1.80
C ASN A 188 -3.52 -26.09 2.88
N VAL A 189 -2.36 -25.55 2.52
CA VAL A 189 -1.24 -25.32 3.44
C VAL A 189 -1.22 -23.83 3.79
N PHE A 190 -1.18 -23.50 5.07
CA PHE A 190 -1.27 -22.13 5.56
C PHE A 190 -0.24 -21.88 6.66
N PHE A 191 0.09 -20.60 6.89
CA PHE A 191 0.68 -20.21 8.16
C PHE A 191 -0.42 -20.22 9.22
N THR A 192 -0.17 -20.92 10.32
CA THR A 192 -1.09 -21.01 11.44
C THR A 192 -0.38 -20.76 12.75
N VAL A 193 -1.10 -20.19 13.70
CA VAL A 193 -0.65 -19.96 15.07
C VAL A 193 -1.71 -20.46 16.05
N GLY A 194 -1.32 -20.74 17.28
CA GLY A 194 -2.29 -21.14 18.29
C GLY A 194 -1.66 -21.35 19.66
N LEU A 195 -2.51 -21.80 20.57
CA LEU A 195 -2.14 -22.12 21.95
C LEU A 195 -1.85 -23.61 22.10
N GLY A 196 -1.16 -23.95 23.18
CA GLY A 196 -0.78 -25.30 23.55
C GLY A 196 0.63 -25.69 23.11
N PRO A 197 1.10 -26.88 23.51
CA PRO A 197 2.50 -27.28 23.31
C PRO A 197 2.83 -27.71 21.88
N GLN A 198 1.83 -27.92 21.01
CA GLN A 198 2.00 -28.45 19.65
C GLN A 198 0.94 -27.89 18.69
N PRO A 199 1.24 -27.77 17.39
CA PRO A 199 0.28 -27.35 16.38
C PRO A 199 -0.93 -28.28 16.27
N THR A 200 -2.12 -27.68 16.16
CA THR A 200 -3.39 -28.41 16.04
C THR A 200 -4.22 -27.91 14.84
N PRO A 201 -5.23 -28.68 14.39
CA PRO A 201 -6.15 -28.23 13.34
C PRO A 201 -6.97 -26.98 13.69
N HIS A 202 -7.07 -26.65 14.99
CA HIS A 202 -7.84 -25.51 15.49
C HIS A 202 -7.02 -24.21 15.58
N GLY A 203 -5.80 -24.19 15.05
CA GLY A 203 -4.99 -22.97 14.96
C GLY A 203 -5.64 -21.89 14.09
N THR A 204 -5.34 -20.65 14.43
CA THR A 204 -5.76 -19.46 13.67
C THR A 204 -4.87 -19.31 12.44
N LYS A 205 -5.49 -19.18 11.27
CA LYS A 205 -4.77 -18.88 10.02
C LYS A 205 -4.30 -17.43 10.02
N ILE A 206 -3.06 -17.19 9.60
CA ILE A 206 -2.53 -15.83 9.43
C ILE A 206 -2.18 -15.56 7.96
N PRO A 207 -2.25 -14.29 7.51
CA PRO A 207 -1.88 -13.94 6.15
C PRO A 207 -0.39 -14.22 5.85
N ASP A 208 -0.08 -14.50 4.58
CA ASP A 208 1.30 -14.55 4.08
C ASP A 208 1.97 -13.16 4.09
N GLU A 209 3.24 -13.09 3.67
CA GLU A 209 4.00 -11.83 3.66
C GLU A 209 3.40 -10.75 2.74
N ASN A 210 2.54 -11.17 1.80
CA ASN A 210 1.84 -10.28 0.87
C ASN A 210 0.41 -9.96 1.34
N GLY A 211 -0.07 -10.55 2.44
CA GLY A 211 -1.40 -10.35 3.00
C GLY A 211 -2.47 -11.34 2.52
N TYR A 212 -2.11 -12.39 1.78
CA TYR A 212 -3.06 -13.40 1.29
C TYR A 212 -3.33 -14.50 2.32
N LEU A 213 -4.58 -14.97 2.34
CA LEU A 213 -5.05 -16.10 3.15
C LEU A 213 -5.24 -17.38 2.31
N ASN A 214 -4.63 -17.42 1.11
CA ASN A 214 -4.70 -18.56 0.22
C ASN A 214 -3.64 -19.61 0.56
N SER A 215 -3.76 -20.80 -0.04
CA SER A 215 -2.76 -21.86 0.15
C SER A 215 -1.37 -21.35 -0.23
N LEU A 216 -0.38 -21.64 0.61
CA LEU A 216 1.01 -21.25 0.42
C LEU A 216 1.57 -21.84 -0.86
N THR A 217 2.49 -21.08 -1.46
CA THR A 217 3.26 -21.50 -2.63
C THR A 217 4.69 -21.85 -2.24
N ARG A 218 5.51 -22.29 -3.20
CA ARG A 218 6.89 -22.68 -2.96
C ARG A 218 7.73 -21.53 -2.40
N TYR A 219 8.49 -21.80 -1.34
CA TYR A 219 9.55 -20.92 -0.83
C TYR A 219 10.93 -21.52 -1.12
N SER A 220 11.89 -20.67 -1.49
CA SER A 220 13.22 -21.09 -1.94
C SER A 220 14.32 -20.21 -1.35
N GLY A 221 14.40 -20.16 -0.02
CA GLY A 221 15.41 -19.41 0.72
C GLY A 221 15.13 -17.91 0.75
N LYS A 222 13.90 -17.53 1.12
CA LYS A 222 13.44 -16.14 1.25
C LYS A 222 13.11 -15.85 2.71
N ASP A 223 13.44 -14.67 3.19
CA ASP A 223 12.97 -14.18 4.49
C ASP A 223 11.48 -13.80 4.38
N VAL A 224 10.66 -14.39 5.26
CA VAL A 224 9.20 -14.24 5.23
C VAL A 224 8.76 -13.48 6.47
N LYS A 225 8.32 -12.24 6.27
CA LYS A 225 7.82 -11.37 7.33
C LYS A 225 6.30 -11.51 7.45
N LEU A 226 5.84 -12.07 8.56
CA LEU A 226 4.44 -12.31 8.88
C LEU A 226 3.94 -11.27 9.87
N LEU A 227 2.70 -10.84 9.66
CA LEU A 227 2.00 -9.91 10.52
C LEU A 227 0.78 -10.61 11.11
N LEU A 228 0.69 -10.65 12.45
CA LEU A 228 -0.46 -11.23 13.14
C LEU A 228 -1.74 -10.41 12.88
N PRO A 229 -2.86 -11.07 12.57
CA PRO A 229 -4.10 -10.39 12.20
C PRO A 229 -4.83 -9.80 13.41
N GLY A 230 -5.63 -8.76 13.17
CA GLY A 230 -6.51 -8.18 14.18
C GLY A 230 -5.80 -7.80 15.48
N LYS A 231 -6.40 -8.21 16.61
CA LYS A 231 -5.87 -7.93 17.95
C LYS A 231 -4.75 -8.87 18.37
N LEU A 232 -4.60 -10.03 17.72
CA LEU A 232 -3.63 -11.07 18.08
C LEU A 232 -2.19 -10.53 18.17
N THR A 233 -1.52 -10.85 19.27
CA THR A 233 -0.12 -10.52 19.54
C THR A 233 0.72 -11.78 19.74
N VAL A 234 2.04 -11.62 19.80
CA VAL A 234 2.98 -12.72 20.06
C VAL A 234 2.75 -13.32 21.45
N ASP A 235 2.29 -12.53 22.41
CA ASP A 235 2.00 -13.01 23.78
C ASP A 235 0.73 -13.89 23.83
N ASP A 236 -0.09 -13.89 22.77
CA ASP A 236 -1.33 -14.67 22.66
C ASP A 236 -1.12 -16.04 21.99
N ILE A 237 0.12 -16.41 21.64
CA ILE A 237 0.43 -17.62 20.85
C ILE A 237 1.60 -18.39 21.44
N ASP A 238 1.52 -19.72 21.37
CA ASP A 238 2.55 -20.64 21.87
C ASP A 238 3.38 -21.26 20.73
N TRP A 239 2.87 -21.22 19.49
CA TRP A 239 3.55 -21.79 18.33
C TRP A 239 3.18 -21.10 17.02
N LEU A 240 4.08 -21.20 16.05
CA LEU A 240 3.90 -20.85 14.64
C LEU A 240 4.21 -22.07 13.77
N SER A 241 3.33 -22.39 12.81
CA SER A 241 3.45 -23.58 11.97
C SER A 241 3.10 -23.31 10.51
N ILE A 242 3.74 -24.09 9.62
CA ILE A 242 3.24 -24.36 8.28
C ILE A 242 2.40 -25.64 8.37
N TYR A 243 1.10 -25.48 8.24
CA TYR A 243 0.13 -26.53 8.57
C TYR A 243 -0.80 -26.81 7.39
N ASN A 244 -1.01 -28.10 7.09
CA ASN A 244 -2.03 -28.53 6.14
C ASN A 244 -3.35 -28.79 6.87
N VAL A 245 -4.31 -27.89 6.71
CA VAL A 245 -5.61 -27.97 7.42
C VAL A 245 -6.48 -29.13 6.93
N ARG A 246 -6.26 -29.61 5.70
CA ARG A 246 -7.06 -30.71 5.12
C ARG A 246 -6.56 -32.07 5.59
N THR A 247 -5.24 -32.29 5.55
CA THR A 247 -4.63 -33.56 6.00
C THR A 247 -4.34 -33.58 7.49
N GLN A 248 -4.51 -32.43 8.17
CA GLN A 248 -4.21 -32.25 9.59
C GLN A 248 -2.74 -32.59 9.92
N GLU A 249 -1.82 -32.16 9.06
CA GLU A 249 -0.39 -32.43 9.19
C GLU A 249 0.41 -31.15 9.42
N ASN A 250 1.32 -31.18 10.38
CA ASN A 250 2.29 -30.12 10.65
C ASN A 250 3.56 -30.34 9.82
N TYR A 251 3.77 -29.53 8.79
CA TYR A 251 4.94 -29.65 7.90
C TYR A 251 6.22 -29.09 8.54
N GLY A 252 6.06 -28.14 9.46
CA GLY A 252 7.12 -27.62 10.30
C GLY A 252 6.60 -26.54 11.22
N SER A 253 7.18 -26.42 12.41
CA SER A 253 6.74 -25.46 13.42
C SER A 253 7.87 -25.01 14.33
N THR A 254 7.69 -23.85 14.95
CA THR A 254 8.51 -23.38 16.07
C THR A 254 7.62 -23.07 17.27
N VAL A 255 8.13 -23.30 18.47
CA VAL A 255 7.50 -22.87 19.71
C VAL A 255 7.89 -21.42 19.97
N ILE A 256 6.93 -20.61 20.37
CA ILE A 256 7.14 -19.23 20.83
C ILE A 256 7.34 -19.30 22.35
N PRO A 257 8.50 -18.87 22.88
CA PRO A 257 8.70 -18.85 24.33
C PRO A 257 7.79 -17.82 25.01
N ASP A 258 7.31 -18.14 26.21
CA ASP A 258 6.53 -17.20 27.01
C ASP A 258 7.35 -15.97 27.40
N LYS A 259 6.71 -14.80 27.44
CA LYS A 259 7.23 -13.54 28.00
C LYS A 259 8.53 -13.05 27.35
N LEU A 260 8.54 -12.98 26.02
CA LEU A 260 9.65 -12.37 25.29
C LEU A 260 9.75 -10.87 25.60
N ASN A 261 10.97 -10.37 25.83
CA ASN A 261 11.23 -8.94 25.97
C ASN A 261 11.40 -8.30 24.58
N ILE A 262 10.30 -8.13 23.86
CA ILE A 262 10.23 -7.64 22.48
C ILE A 262 9.63 -6.23 22.40
N PRO A 263 9.97 -5.41 21.39
CA PRO A 263 9.41 -4.08 21.23
C PRO A 263 7.90 -4.08 21.01
N PRO A 264 7.19 -3.01 21.38
CA PRO A 264 5.79 -2.83 21.01
C PRO A 264 5.65 -2.57 19.51
N SER A 265 4.56 -3.07 18.93
CA SER A 265 4.32 -2.89 17.51
C SER A 265 3.85 -1.47 17.17
N LEU A 266 4.36 -0.92 16.06
CA LEU A 266 3.87 0.34 15.47
C LEU A 266 2.60 0.16 14.63
N ILE A 267 2.06 -1.07 14.60
CA ILE A 267 0.86 -1.44 13.87
C ILE A 267 -0.36 -1.03 14.69
N HIS A 268 -1.18 -0.18 14.10
CA HIS A 268 -2.46 0.24 14.66
C HIS A 268 -3.56 -0.74 14.25
N VAL A 269 -4.36 -1.19 15.23
CA VAL A 269 -5.56 -2.00 14.99
C VAL A 269 -6.74 -1.06 14.79
N ILE A 270 -7.44 -1.20 13.68
CA ILE A 270 -8.63 -0.43 13.34
C ILE A 270 -9.83 -1.35 13.49
N GLU A 271 -10.59 -1.15 14.56
CA GLU A 271 -11.85 -1.86 14.78
C GLU A 271 -12.82 -1.56 13.65
N HIS A 272 -13.38 -2.61 13.06
CA HIS A 272 -14.44 -2.47 12.07
C HIS A 272 -15.42 -3.62 12.26
N GLU A 273 -16.61 -3.32 12.75
CA GLU A 273 -17.67 -4.31 12.96
C GLU A 273 -18.74 -4.13 11.88
N THR A 274 -19.11 -5.24 11.23
CA THR A 274 -20.22 -5.25 10.27
C THR A 274 -21.52 -5.66 10.97
N PRO A 275 -22.64 -4.98 10.67
CA PRO A 275 -23.97 -5.40 11.14
C PRO A 275 -24.45 -6.68 10.43
N LEU A 276 -23.86 -7.05 9.29
CA LEU A 276 -24.28 -8.21 8.51
C LEU A 276 -23.89 -9.53 9.21
N PRO A 277 -24.69 -10.61 9.07
CA PRO A 277 -24.48 -11.85 9.78
C PRO A 277 -23.30 -12.68 9.26
N ASN A 278 -22.93 -12.51 7.98
CA ASN A 278 -21.79 -13.22 7.38
C ASN A 278 -20.63 -12.28 7.07
N CYS A 279 -19.41 -12.75 7.35
CA CYS A 279 -18.19 -12.07 6.92
C CYS A 279 -17.10 -13.09 6.55
N GLU A 280 -16.35 -12.80 5.50
CA GLU A 280 -15.17 -13.56 5.08
C GLU A 280 -14.00 -12.61 4.77
N GLN A 281 -12.84 -12.87 5.38
CA GLN A 281 -11.62 -12.12 5.10
C GLN A 281 -11.01 -12.59 3.77
N LEU A 282 -10.97 -11.73 2.76
CA LEU A 282 -10.48 -12.08 1.42
C LEU A 282 -8.97 -11.87 1.26
N HIS A 283 -8.46 -10.84 1.93
CA HIS A 283 -7.06 -10.42 2.03
C HIS A 283 -6.90 -9.66 3.33
N ARG A 284 -5.70 -9.51 3.90
CA ARG A 284 -5.48 -8.67 5.09
C ARG A 284 -6.14 -7.28 4.99
N ASP A 285 -6.11 -6.74 3.76
CA ASP A 285 -6.56 -5.38 3.44
C ASP A 285 -7.95 -5.35 2.77
N LEU A 286 -8.66 -6.49 2.62
CA LEU A 286 -9.98 -6.58 1.98
C LEU A 286 -10.85 -7.67 2.63
N ARG A 287 -12.11 -7.34 2.92
CA ARG A 287 -13.10 -8.31 3.39
C ARG A 287 -14.47 -8.09 2.77
N LEU A 288 -15.26 -9.15 2.71
CA LEU A 288 -16.61 -9.16 2.19
C LEU A 288 -17.57 -9.60 3.29
N SER A 289 -18.64 -8.84 3.49
CA SER A 289 -19.73 -9.20 4.38
C SER A 289 -21.05 -9.23 3.60
N TRP A 290 -21.96 -10.11 3.97
CA TRP A 290 -23.23 -10.24 3.24
C TRP A 290 -24.40 -10.75 4.07
N GLU A 291 -25.60 -10.46 3.58
CA GLU A 291 -26.86 -11.00 4.07
C GLU A 291 -27.80 -11.30 2.90
N ILE A 292 -28.50 -12.42 2.97
CA ILE A 292 -29.63 -12.71 2.09
C ILE A 292 -30.93 -12.47 2.86
N PHE A 293 -31.74 -11.53 2.37
CA PHE A 293 -33.05 -11.23 2.95
C PHE A 293 -34.11 -11.14 1.85
N GLY A 294 -35.06 -12.08 1.87
CA GLY A 294 -36.10 -12.19 0.83
C GLY A 294 -35.49 -12.45 -0.56
N PRO A 295 -35.89 -11.71 -1.61
CA PRO A 295 -35.38 -11.90 -2.96
C PRO A 295 -34.07 -11.16 -3.25
N ALA A 296 -33.42 -10.58 -2.24
CA ALA A 296 -32.25 -9.74 -2.41
C ALA A 296 -31.08 -10.13 -1.53
N ILE A 297 -29.90 -9.75 -1.99
CA ILE A 297 -28.64 -9.89 -1.28
C ILE A 297 -28.02 -8.52 -1.06
N THR A 298 -27.58 -8.28 0.16
CA THR A 298 -26.86 -7.07 0.57
C THR A 298 -25.40 -7.45 0.78
N PHE A 299 -24.49 -6.68 0.19
CA PHE A 299 -23.06 -6.78 0.41
C PHE A 299 -22.55 -5.53 1.13
N GLU A 300 -21.58 -5.73 2.01
CA GLU A 300 -20.70 -4.69 2.51
C GLU A 300 -19.27 -5.05 2.10
N LEU A 301 -18.67 -4.21 1.26
CA LEU A 301 -17.30 -4.36 0.81
C LEU A 301 -16.42 -3.35 1.56
N SER A 302 -15.49 -3.87 2.36
CA SER A 302 -14.61 -3.06 3.21
C SER A 302 -13.14 -3.34 2.88
N GLY A 303 -12.35 -2.30 2.66
CA GLY A 303 -10.92 -2.47 2.39
C GLY A 303 -10.06 -1.24 2.62
N GLN A 304 -8.76 -1.46 2.87
CA GLN A 304 -7.75 -0.41 2.92
C GLN A 304 -7.27 -0.10 1.49
N ILE A 305 -7.90 0.89 0.88
CA ILE A 305 -7.62 1.31 -0.49
C ILE A 305 -7.32 2.82 -0.55
N ASP A 306 -6.49 3.23 -1.51
CA ASP A 306 -6.19 4.64 -1.76
C ASP A 306 -7.40 5.38 -2.39
N GLU A 307 -7.30 6.71 -2.54
CA GLU A 307 -8.33 7.56 -3.19
C GLU A 307 -8.56 7.22 -4.66
N ASP A 308 -7.52 6.77 -5.36
CA ASP A 308 -7.56 6.40 -6.77
C ASP A 308 -7.74 4.88 -7.00
N GLU A 309 -8.12 4.14 -5.96
CA GLU A 309 -8.33 2.69 -6.02
C GLU A 309 -9.82 2.31 -6.00
N TYR A 310 -10.11 1.15 -6.59
CA TYR A 310 -11.40 0.48 -6.59
C TYR A 310 -11.25 -0.92 -5.99
N MET A 311 -12.36 -1.43 -5.44
CA MET A 311 -12.53 -2.83 -5.04
C MET A 311 -13.53 -3.48 -6.00
N ALA A 312 -13.24 -4.69 -6.44
CA ALA A 312 -14.14 -5.46 -7.29
C ALA A 312 -14.43 -6.81 -6.66
N VAL A 313 -15.69 -7.24 -6.70
CA VAL A 313 -16.11 -8.56 -6.24
C VAL A 313 -17.29 -9.05 -7.08
N GLY A 314 -17.34 -10.35 -7.37
CA GLY A 314 -18.47 -10.92 -8.07
C GLY A 314 -18.33 -12.40 -8.39
N ILE A 315 -19.30 -12.91 -9.14
CA ILE A 315 -19.42 -14.33 -9.46
C ILE A 315 -18.39 -14.68 -10.54
N SER A 316 -17.70 -15.80 -10.32
CA SER A 316 -16.73 -16.34 -11.26
C SER A 316 -17.28 -16.57 -12.66
N GLY A 317 -16.42 -16.40 -13.65
CA GLY A 317 -16.64 -16.80 -15.04
C GLY A 317 -16.89 -18.30 -15.25
N SER A 318 -16.49 -19.14 -14.30
CA SER A 318 -16.64 -20.59 -14.33
C SER A 318 -17.39 -21.10 -13.10
N PRO A 319 -18.27 -22.09 -13.24
CA PRO A 319 -18.95 -22.73 -12.11
C PRO A 319 -18.04 -23.73 -11.36
N THR A 320 -16.85 -24.05 -11.88
CA THR A 320 -15.96 -25.08 -11.30
C THR A 320 -14.64 -24.54 -10.75
N SER A 321 -14.33 -23.26 -10.96
CA SER A 321 -13.12 -22.59 -10.50
C SER A 321 -13.31 -21.07 -10.50
N SER A 322 -12.47 -20.33 -9.78
CA SER A 322 -12.45 -18.87 -9.79
C SER A 322 -11.74 -18.34 -11.05
N GLN A 323 -12.52 -17.74 -11.96
CA GLN A 323 -12.07 -17.28 -13.26
C GLN A 323 -12.57 -15.86 -13.55
N MET A 324 -11.65 -14.98 -13.95
CA MET A 324 -11.98 -13.58 -14.29
C MET A 324 -12.72 -13.45 -15.62
N VAL A 325 -12.35 -14.21 -16.66
CA VAL A 325 -13.03 -14.08 -17.96
C VAL A 325 -14.37 -14.80 -17.90
N GLY A 326 -15.43 -14.11 -18.29
CA GLY A 326 -16.83 -14.52 -18.23
C GLY A 326 -17.51 -14.18 -16.90
N SER A 327 -16.86 -13.45 -15.99
CA SER A 327 -17.43 -13.07 -14.69
C SER A 327 -18.37 -11.87 -14.81
N ASP A 328 -19.23 -11.74 -13.81
CA ASP A 328 -20.09 -10.59 -13.53
C ASP A 328 -19.63 -10.04 -12.17
N VAL A 329 -19.22 -8.77 -12.14
CA VAL A 329 -18.58 -8.13 -10.98
C VAL A 329 -19.15 -6.76 -10.67
N ALA A 330 -19.40 -6.51 -9.39
CA ALA A 330 -19.54 -5.16 -8.87
C ALA A 330 -18.16 -4.53 -8.71
N ILE A 331 -17.99 -3.32 -9.26
CA ILE A 331 -16.82 -2.47 -9.03
C ILE A 331 -17.24 -1.29 -8.17
N SER A 332 -16.64 -1.18 -7.00
CA SER A 332 -16.93 -0.17 -5.98
C SER A 332 -15.73 0.75 -5.75
N TYR A 333 -15.94 2.06 -5.75
CA TYR A 333 -14.91 3.06 -5.47
C TYR A 333 -15.49 4.35 -4.87
N MET A 334 -14.63 5.20 -4.32
CA MET A 334 -14.99 6.53 -3.85
C MET A 334 -14.55 7.58 -4.88
N ASP A 335 -15.47 8.44 -5.30
CA ASP A 335 -15.16 9.65 -6.06
C ASP A 335 -15.29 10.88 -5.16
N GLY A 336 -14.17 11.32 -4.62
CA GLY A 336 -14.14 12.30 -3.54
C GLY A 336 -14.86 11.76 -2.32
N LEU A 337 -16.04 12.30 -2.03
CA LEU A 337 -16.89 11.87 -0.91
C LEU A 337 -18.02 10.95 -1.33
N LEU A 338 -18.24 10.72 -2.62
CA LEU A 338 -19.35 9.92 -3.14
C LEU A 338 -18.91 8.47 -3.35
N GLY A 339 -19.60 7.51 -2.74
CA GLY A 339 -19.45 6.10 -3.08
C GLY A 339 -20.17 5.75 -4.37
N THR A 340 -19.52 4.99 -5.25
CA THR A 340 -20.08 4.47 -6.49
C THR A 340 -19.92 2.96 -6.54
N VAL A 341 -20.94 2.27 -7.03
CA VAL A 341 -20.93 0.83 -7.33
C VAL A 341 -21.54 0.68 -8.72
N ALA A 342 -20.82 0.03 -9.62
CA ALA A 342 -21.26 -0.19 -10.98
C ALA A 342 -21.12 -1.67 -11.35
N ASP A 343 -22.06 -2.16 -12.15
CA ASP A 343 -22.08 -3.54 -12.63
C ASP A 343 -21.24 -3.68 -13.90
N TYR A 344 -20.46 -4.76 -13.95
CA TYR A 344 -19.47 -4.99 -14.99
C TYR A 344 -19.46 -6.45 -15.47
N ASN A 345 -19.72 -6.61 -16.76
CA ASN A 345 -19.42 -7.82 -17.50
C ASN A 345 -17.94 -7.88 -17.94
N VAL A 346 -17.27 -8.99 -17.62
CA VAL A 346 -15.87 -9.22 -17.96
C VAL A 346 -15.74 -10.26 -19.07
N SER A 347 -15.59 -9.81 -20.31
CA SER A 347 -15.36 -10.67 -21.48
C SER A 347 -13.87 -10.84 -21.83
N GLY A 348 -12.99 -10.01 -21.28
CA GLY A 348 -11.55 -10.04 -21.58
C GLY A 348 -10.68 -9.32 -20.54
N LYS A 349 -9.37 -9.61 -20.56
CA LYS A 349 -8.39 -9.05 -19.63
C LYS A 349 -7.77 -7.73 -20.15
N TYR A 350 -8.62 -6.77 -20.48
CA TYR A 350 -8.26 -5.42 -20.94
C TYR A 350 -9.42 -4.45 -20.66
N PRO A 351 -9.18 -3.13 -20.55
CA PRO A 351 -10.24 -2.15 -20.30
C PRO A 351 -11.32 -2.16 -21.40
N CYS A 352 -12.54 -1.73 -21.07
CA CYS A 352 -13.65 -1.69 -22.02
C CYS A 352 -13.29 -0.97 -23.32
N THR A 353 -13.20 -1.72 -24.41
CA THR A 353 -12.75 -1.23 -25.72
C THR A 353 -13.76 -1.63 -26.78
N ASN A 354 -14.04 -0.71 -27.71
CA ASN A 354 -14.86 -1.03 -28.88
C ASN A 354 -14.04 -1.83 -29.88
N VAL A 355 -14.34 -3.12 -30.00
CA VAL A 355 -13.76 -4.05 -30.97
C VAL A 355 -14.77 -4.23 -32.10
N LEU A 356 -14.54 -3.50 -33.21
CA LEU A 356 -15.34 -3.59 -34.44
C LEU A 356 -16.85 -3.40 -34.23
N GLY A 357 -17.22 -2.38 -33.45
CA GLY A 357 -18.61 -2.03 -33.21
C GLY A 357 -19.24 -2.69 -31.98
N LYS A 358 -18.52 -3.58 -31.28
CA LYS A 358 -18.97 -4.19 -30.03
C LYS A 358 -18.00 -3.89 -28.89
N ASN A 359 -18.52 -3.57 -27.71
CA ASN A 359 -17.67 -3.36 -26.54
C ASN A 359 -17.29 -4.69 -25.92
N ALA A 360 -15.99 -4.86 -25.63
CA ALA A 360 -15.43 -6.06 -25.01
C ALA A 360 -14.30 -5.68 -24.04
N GLY A 361 -13.92 -6.63 -23.18
CA GLY A 361 -12.99 -6.40 -22.07
C GLY A 361 -13.72 -6.37 -20.72
N VAL A 362 -13.29 -5.51 -19.82
CA VAL A 362 -13.95 -5.19 -18.55
C VAL A 362 -14.88 -4.01 -18.79
N CYS A 363 -16.15 -4.28 -19.08
CA CYS A 363 -17.12 -3.27 -19.52
C CYS A 363 -18.25 -3.10 -18.52
N PRO A 364 -18.69 -1.85 -18.26
CA PRO A 364 -19.94 -1.64 -17.54
C PRO A 364 -21.11 -2.17 -18.38
N ASP A 365 -22.14 -2.68 -17.74
CA ASP A 365 -23.22 -3.41 -18.43
C ASP A 365 -23.97 -2.54 -19.44
N GLU A 366 -24.13 -1.24 -19.15
CA GLU A 366 -24.67 -0.24 -20.09
C GLU A 366 -24.02 -0.29 -21.47
N LYS A 367 -22.71 -0.54 -21.53
CA LYS A 367 -21.93 -0.54 -22.77
C LYS A 367 -22.07 -1.84 -23.55
N VAL A 368 -22.57 -2.90 -22.93
CA VAL A 368 -22.78 -4.22 -23.56
C VAL A 368 -24.26 -4.58 -23.72
N GLY A 369 -25.16 -3.62 -23.50
CA GLY A 369 -26.61 -3.76 -23.71
C GLY A 369 -27.37 -4.22 -22.46
N GLY A 370 -26.72 -4.22 -21.30
CA GLY A 370 -27.31 -4.49 -20.00
C GLY A 370 -27.90 -3.26 -19.31
N VAL A 371 -28.40 -3.44 -18.09
CA VAL A 371 -29.10 -2.39 -17.33
C VAL A 371 -28.14 -1.55 -16.51
N SER A 372 -28.31 -0.21 -16.57
CA SER A 372 -27.38 0.76 -15.96
C SER A 372 -27.14 0.67 -14.45
N ASN A 373 -28.02 0.04 -13.68
CA ASN A 373 -27.99 0.16 -12.22
C ASN A 373 -28.58 -1.09 -11.54
N GLY A 374 -27.97 -2.26 -11.74
CA GLY A 374 -28.34 -3.50 -11.02
C GLY A 374 -28.14 -3.41 -9.50
N TYR A 375 -27.33 -2.46 -9.03
CA TYR A 375 -26.98 -2.29 -7.61
C TYR A 375 -27.54 -1.00 -7.01
N GLN A 376 -28.20 -1.13 -5.87
CA GLN A 376 -28.65 -0.02 -5.04
C GLN A 376 -27.66 0.21 -3.90
N ILE A 377 -27.03 1.38 -3.87
CA ILE A 377 -26.11 1.77 -2.78
C ILE A 377 -26.93 2.16 -1.54
N HIS A 378 -26.55 1.61 -0.38
CA HIS A 378 -27.14 1.94 0.91
C HIS A 378 -26.30 2.96 1.67
N THR A 379 -25.02 2.68 1.86
CA THR A 379 -24.09 3.54 2.61
C THR A 379 -22.71 3.49 1.98
N TYR A 380 -21.95 4.57 2.16
CA TYR A 380 -20.53 4.62 1.85
C TYR A 380 -19.85 5.49 2.91
N ILE A 381 -18.72 5.03 3.41
CA ILE A 381 -17.94 5.76 4.39
C ILE A 381 -16.47 5.47 4.18
N ARG A 382 -15.64 6.50 4.37
CA ARG A 382 -14.20 6.35 4.48
C ARG A 382 -13.77 6.91 5.82
N ASN A 383 -13.33 6.04 6.72
CA ASN A 383 -12.84 6.43 8.04
C ASN A 383 -11.53 5.69 8.36
N ASP A 384 -10.57 6.37 8.97
CA ASP A 384 -9.26 5.83 9.36
C ASP A 384 -8.47 5.08 8.27
N GLY A 385 -8.77 5.38 6.99
CA GLY A 385 -8.15 4.74 5.82
C GLY A 385 -8.83 3.45 5.36
N ILE A 386 -9.95 3.07 5.96
CA ILE A 386 -10.81 2.00 5.47
C ILE A 386 -11.94 2.63 4.65
N THR A 387 -12.17 2.09 3.46
CA THR A 387 -13.34 2.41 2.63
C THR A 387 -14.35 1.28 2.77
N THR A 388 -15.56 1.63 3.17
CA THR A 388 -16.68 0.69 3.32
C THR A 388 -17.83 1.16 2.46
N ILE A 389 -18.30 0.30 1.55
CA ILE A 389 -19.45 0.56 0.69
C ILE A 389 -20.44 -0.59 0.83
N THR A 390 -21.67 -0.27 1.22
CA THR A 390 -22.76 -1.24 1.36
C THR A 390 -23.76 -1.03 0.24
N TYR A 391 -24.08 -2.09 -0.47
CA TYR A 391 -24.97 -2.07 -1.61
C TYR A 391 -25.77 -3.37 -1.71
N ARG A 392 -26.87 -3.34 -2.44
CA ARG A 392 -27.82 -4.44 -2.56
C ARG A 392 -28.18 -4.68 -4.02
N ARG A 393 -28.37 -5.95 -4.40
CA ARG A 393 -29.06 -6.32 -5.64
C ARG A 393 -30.07 -7.44 -5.44
N ASN A 394 -30.98 -7.60 -6.39
CA ASN A 394 -31.86 -8.76 -6.44
C ASN A 394 -31.04 -10.01 -6.79
N ILE A 395 -31.41 -11.16 -6.23
CA ILE A 395 -30.70 -12.42 -6.42
C ILE A 395 -30.78 -12.91 -7.87
N LEU A 396 -31.96 -12.71 -8.47
CA LEU A 396 -32.24 -12.98 -9.87
C LEU A 396 -32.56 -11.64 -10.53
N ASN A 397 -31.75 -11.22 -11.48
CA ASN A 397 -32.03 -10.05 -12.28
C ASN A 397 -32.68 -10.49 -13.60
N THR A 398 -34.01 -10.32 -13.72
CA THR A 398 -34.74 -10.70 -14.94
C THR A 398 -34.58 -9.71 -16.08
N GLU A 399 -34.07 -8.51 -15.78
CA GLU A 399 -33.96 -7.41 -16.75
C GLU A 399 -32.62 -7.45 -17.50
N ASP A 400 -31.64 -8.20 -17.01
CA ASP A 400 -30.32 -8.37 -17.63
C ASP A 400 -29.96 -9.85 -17.80
N SER A 401 -29.99 -10.33 -19.05
CA SER A 401 -29.63 -11.71 -19.38
C SER A 401 -28.13 -12.01 -19.21
N GLY A 402 -27.28 -10.98 -19.05
CA GLY A 402 -25.85 -11.11 -18.82
C GLY A 402 -25.49 -11.40 -17.36
N ASP A 403 -26.41 -11.11 -16.43
CA ASP A 403 -26.18 -11.22 -15.00
C ASP A 403 -26.17 -12.66 -14.52
N LYS A 404 -25.32 -12.91 -13.52
CA LYS A 404 -25.23 -14.20 -12.86
C LYS A 404 -26.07 -14.24 -11.59
N VAL A 405 -26.76 -15.35 -11.40
CA VAL A 405 -27.62 -15.59 -10.24
C VAL A 405 -26.77 -15.89 -9.01
N PHE A 406 -27.08 -15.22 -7.90
CA PHE A 406 -26.50 -15.57 -6.60
C PHE A 406 -27.20 -16.78 -6.00
N ASN A 407 -26.58 -17.95 -6.14
CA ASN A 407 -27.15 -19.18 -5.60
C ASN A 407 -27.21 -19.13 -4.06
N GLN A 408 -28.40 -19.38 -3.52
CA GLN A 408 -28.60 -19.47 -2.07
C GLN A 408 -28.16 -20.84 -1.52
N GLU A 409 -28.08 -21.85 -2.39
CA GLU A 409 -27.73 -23.21 -2.02
C GLU A 409 -26.35 -23.58 -2.58
N GLY A 410 -25.53 -24.21 -1.74
CA GLY A 410 -24.21 -24.71 -2.10
C GLY A 410 -23.13 -23.62 -2.24
N ASP A 411 -21.97 -24.06 -2.71
CA ASP A 411 -20.82 -23.19 -2.90
C ASP A 411 -20.88 -22.48 -4.26
N THR A 412 -20.70 -21.16 -4.25
CA THR A 412 -20.51 -20.37 -5.47
C THR A 412 -19.05 -19.91 -5.56
N TYR A 413 -18.46 -20.03 -6.75
CA TYR A 413 -17.11 -19.50 -6.98
C TYR A 413 -17.16 -17.99 -7.17
N PHE A 414 -16.30 -17.29 -6.44
CA PHE A 414 -16.17 -15.84 -6.50
C PHE A 414 -14.80 -15.42 -7.04
N ILE A 415 -14.73 -14.17 -7.49
CA ILE A 415 -13.49 -13.47 -7.76
C ILE A 415 -13.51 -12.12 -7.05
N TRP A 416 -12.32 -11.62 -6.72
CA TRP A 416 -12.14 -10.27 -6.22
C TRP A 416 -10.83 -9.69 -6.70
N ALA A 417 -10.76 -8.36 -6.74
CA ALA A 417 -9.54 -7.63 -7.04
C ALA A 417 -9.56 -6.23 -6.42
N VAL A 418 -8.38 -5.67 -6.21
CA VAL A 418 -8.17 -4.25 -5.87
C VAL A 418 -7.20 -3.67 -6.90
N GLY A 419 -7.57 -2.55 -7.49
CA GLY A 419 -6.75 -1.90 -8.52
C GLY A 419 -6.98 -0.41 -8.53
N LYS A 420 -6.15 0.31 -9.28
CA LYS A 420 -6.32 1.74 -9.51
C LYS A 420 -7.29 1.98 -10.67
N TYR A 421 -8.07 3.04 -10.61
CA TYR A 421 -8.82 3.51 -11.78
C TYR A 421 -8.07 4.65 -12.48
N ASN A 422 -8.26 4.81 -13.78
CA ASN A 422 -7.62 5.91 -14.53
C ASN A 422 -8.40 7.23 -14.37
N LYS A 423 -7.91 8.34 -14.97
CA LYS A 423 -8.58 9.65 -14.92
C LYS A 423 -10.05 9.64 -15.39
N HIS A 424 -10.46 8.63 -16.16
CA HIS A 424 -11.80 8.46 -16.72
C HIS A 424 -12.64 7.47 -15.88
N LYS A 425 -12.20 7.16 -14.64
CA LYS A 425 -12.83 6.21 -13.72
C LYS A 425 -12.97 4.79 -14.29
N GLU A 426 -12.08 4.41 -15.21
CA GLU A 426 -12.06 3.05 -15.75
C GLU A 426 -11.15 2.15 -14.91
N PRO A 427 -11.58 0.93 -14.57
CA PRO A 427 -10.75 -0.02 -13.84
C PRO A 427 -9.53 -0.41 -14.69
N THR A 428 -8.36 -0.39 -14.06
CA THR A 428 -7.09 -0.78 -14.70
C THR A 428 -6.54 -2.08 -14.10
N TYR A 429 -5.26 -2.38 -14.32
CA TYR A 429 -4.69 -3.61 -13.78
C TYR A 429 -4.62 -3.61 -12.26
N HIS A 430 -4.92 -4.77 -11.69
CA HIS A 430 -5.03 -4.97 -10.25
C HIS A 430 -3.66 -4.93 -9.56
N ARG A 431 -3.61 -4.32 -8.37
CA ARG A 431 -2.51 -4.48 -7.41
C ARG A 431 -2.71 -5.74 -6.57
N LEU A 432 -3.94 -6.01 -6.14
CA LEU A 432 -4.31 -7.22 -5.40
C LEU A 432 -5.32 -8.01 -6.23
N VAL A 433 -5.14 -9.33 -6.30
CA VAL A 433 -6.04 -10.21 -7.06
C VAL A 433 -6.10 -11.57 -6.41
N LEU A 434 -7.28 -12.20 -6.42
CA LEU A 434 -7.47 -13.55 -5.91
C LEU A 434 -6.42 -14.54 -6.44
N ARG A 435 -5.82 -15.30 -5.50
CA ARG A 435 -4.86 -16.38 -5.76
C ARG A 435 -5.51 -17.74 -5.51
N GLY A 436 -5.79 -18.49 -6.57
CA GLY A 436 -6.49 -19.78 -6.48
C GLY A 436 -8.00 -19.61 -6.50
N ASP A 437 -8.72 -20.59 -5.92
CA ASP A 437 -10.18 -20.61 -5.90
C ASP A 437 -10.73 -20.04 -4.59
N LEU A 438 -11.82 -19.28 -4.71
CA LEU A 438 -12.63 -18.78 -3.60
C LEU A 438 -14.05 -19.31 -3.75
N LYS A 439 -14.49 -20.09 -2.76
CA LYS A 439 -15.86 -20.60 -2.66
C LYS A 439 -16.56 -19.93 -1.50
N LEU A 440 -17.76 -19.42 -1.73
CA LEU A 440 -18.62 -18.84 -0.70
C LEU A 440 -19.98 -19.53 -0.73
N ASN A 441 -20.45 -19.97 0.44
CA ASN A 441 -21.82 -20.40 0.65
C ASN A 441 -22.65 -19.20 1.12
N LEU A 442 -23.39 -18.59 0.18
CA LEU A 442 -24.08 -17.32 0.45
C LEU A 442 -25.28 -17.49 1.39
N GLY A 443 -25.93 -18.66 1.37
CA GLY A 443 -27.10 -18.97 2.19
C GLY A 443 -26.79 -19.71 3.49
N ARG A 444 -25.53 -19.73 3.95
CA ARG A 444 -25.14 -20.45 5.17
C ARG A 444 -25.93 -19.99 6.41
N LYS A 445 -26.39 -20.95 7.20
CA LYS A 445 -27.14 -20.75 8.46
C LYS A 445 -26.63 -21.73 9.53
N PRO A 446 -26.26 -21.27 10.74
CA PRO A 446 -26.19 -19.87 11.18
C PRO A 446 -25.13 -19.07 10.39
N GLY A 447 -25.22 -17.74 10.44
CA GLY A 447 -24.20 -16.88 9.82
C GLY A 447 -22.87 -16.99 10.56
N GLU A 448 -21.76 -16.88 9.83
CA GLU A 448 -20.40 -16.95 10.38
C GLU A 448 -19.62 -15.66 10.07
N LYS A 449 -18.87 -15.16 11.07
CA LYS A 449 -18.04 -13.96 10.95
C LYS A 449 -16.55 -14.33 11.02
N ASN A 450 -15.98 -14.75 9.88
CA ASN A 450 -14.57 -15.14 9.75
C ASN A 450 -13.68 -13.93 9.39
N CYS A 451 -13.88 -12.80 10.05
CA CYS A 451 -13.19 -11.55 9.75
C CYS A 451 -12.54 -10.97 10.98
N GLU A 452 -11.36 -10.38 10.77
CA GLU A 452 -10.59 -9.75 11.82
C GLU A 452 -10.61 -8.22 11.67
N PRO A 453 -10.32 -7.47 12.75
CA PRO A 453 -10.01 -6.05 12.65
C PRO A 453 -8.87 -5.78 11.68
N PHE A 454 -8.92 -4.62 11.04
CA PHE A 454 -7.88 -4.21 10.11
C PHE A 454 -6.60 -3.79 10.85
N VAL A 455 -5.45 -4.03 10.23
CA VAL A 455 -4.15 -3.61 10.77
C VAL A 455 -3.46 -2.65 9.82
N ARG A 456 -2.88 -1.57 10.35
CA ARG A 456 -2.23 -0.53 9.53
C ARG A 456 -0.93 -0.06 10.15
N SER A 457 0.15 0.00 9.37
CA SER A 457 1.39 0.62 9.81
C SER A 457 1.28 2.14 9.80
N LYS A 458 1.73 2.80 10.87
CA LYS A 458 1.89 4.27 10.91
C LYS A 458 2.92 4.78 9.89
N ILE A 459 3.88 3.94 9.49
CA ILE A 459 4.90 4.28 8.51
C ILE A 459 4.44 3.77 7.15
N LYS A 460 4.02 4.68 6.26
CA LYS A 460 3.85 4.32 4.84
C LYS A 460 5.23 3.97 4.27
N SER A 461 5.50 2.70 4.05
CA SER A 461 6.69 2.28 3.31
C SER A 461 6.59 2.82 1.88
N THR A 462 7.39 3.84 1.56
CA THR A 462 7.52 4.30 0.18
C THR A 462 8.37 3.29 -0.58
N GLU A 463 7.71 2.29 -1.17
CA GLU A 463 8.40 1.39 -2.08
C GLU A 463 9.00 2.19 -3.23
N LYS A 464 10.32 2.15 -3.35
CA LYS A 464 11.03 2.86 -4.41
C LYS A 464 10.73 2.19 -5.75
N SER A 465 10.27 2.98 -6.72
CA SER A 465 10.13 2.51 -8.09
C SER A 465 11.49 2.20 -8.72
N TRP A 466 11.51 1.36 -9.76
CA TRP A 466 12.74 1.01 -10.47
C TRP A 466 13.26 2.13 -11.39
N GLY A 467 12.54 3.25 -11.48
CA GLY A 467 12.88 4.37 -12.34
C GLY A 467 13.51 5.56 -11.60
N PRO A 468 13.74 6.67 -12.31
CA PRO A 468 13.42 6.86 -13.73
C PRO A 468 14.41 6.11 -14.65
N LEU A 469 13.87 5.33 -15.60
CA LEU A 469 14.65 4.74 -16.68
C LEU A 469 14.77 5.78 -17.80
N ARG A 470 15.95 5.92 -18.42
CA ARG A 470 16.21 7.00 -19.39
C ARG A 470 17.08 6.52 -20.55
N ILE A 471 16.79 7.02 -21.76
CA ILE A 471 17.65 6.88 -22.93
C ILE A 471 18.13 8.28 -23.32
N ARG A 472 19.42 8.56 -23.02
CA ARG A 472 20.10 9.85 -23.23
C ARG A 472 21.33 9.74 -24.13
N ASP A 473 21.53 8.61 -24.81
CA ASP A 473 22.68 8.45 -25.68
C ASP A 473 22.49 9.26 -26.98
N PRO A 474 23.33 10.27 -27.27
CA PRO A 474 23.23 11.06 -28.50
C PRO A 474 23.44 10.25 -29.78
N GLN A 475 24.00 9.03 -29.71
CA GLN A 475 24.19 8.17 -30.88
C GLN A 475 22.93 7.37 -31.23
N VAL A 476 22.00 7.21 -30.30
CA VAL A 476 20.77 6.44 -30.52
C VAL A 476 19.81 7.25 -31.39
N THR A 477 19.61 6.81 -32.63
CA THR A 477 18.57 7.34 -33.54
C THR A 477 17.44 6.36 -33.81
N THR A 478 17.63 5.09 -33.45
CA THR A 478 16.68 4.01 -33.68
C THR A 478 16.16 3.48 -32.35
N PHE A 479 14.83 3.39 -32.24
CA PHE A 479 14.13 2.92 -31.05
C PHE A 479 13.26 1.73 -31.41
N THR A 480 13.47 0.58 -30.78
CA THR A 480 12.58 -0.57 -30.90
C THR A 480 11.51 -0.50 -29.81
N VAL A 481 10.26 -0.41 -30.22
CA VAL A 481 9.09 -0.30 -29.35
C VAL A 481 8.35 -1.63 -29.31
N ARG A 482 8.21 -2.21 -28.13
CA ARG A 482 7.56 -3.51 -27.86
C ARG A 482 6.56 -3.37 -26.73
N VAL A 483 5.81 -4.43 -26.43
CA VAL A 483 4.90 -4.48 -25.29
C VAL A 483 5.39 -5.47 -24.25
N GLY A 484 4.85 -5.41 -23.04
CA GLY A 484 5.17 -6.38 -22.00
C GLY A 484 4.47 -6.10 -20.67
N LEU A 485 4.80 -6.91 -19.68
CA LEU A 485 4.26 -6.77 -18.32
C LEU A 485 4.64 -5.41 -17.70
N PRO A 486 3.72 -4.76 -16.95
CA PRO A 486 3.93 -3.40 -16.45
C PRO A 486 4.81 -3.32 -15.19
N GLY A 487 5.25 -4.43 -14.60
CA GLY A 487 6.21 -4.39 -13.48
C GLY A 487 5.62 -4.06 -12.10
N GLY A 488 4.31 -4.20 -11.90
CA GLY A 488 3.66 -4.00 -10.58
C GLY A 488 3.78 -2.57 -10.05
N ILE A 489 3.82 -2.42 -8.73
CA ILE A 489 3.90 -1.09 -8.08
C ILE A 489 5.26 -0.42 -8.29
N ARG A 490 6.35 -1.19 -8.48
CA ARG A 490 7.70 -0.66 -8.72
C ARG A 490 7.98 -0.32 -10.19
N GLY A 491 7.21 -0.90 -11.11
CA GLY A 491 7.32 -0.72 -12.54
C GLY A 491 6.59 0.52 -13.05
N TYR A 492 5.77 0.36 -14.08
CA TYR A 492 5.08 1.44 -14.78
C TYR A 492 4.33 2.38 -13.82
N SER A 493 3.55 1.85 -12.89
CA SER A 493 2.79 2.66 -11.95
C SER A 493 3.69 3.49 -11.04
N GLY A 494 4.77 2.91 -10.50
CA GLY A 494 5.74 3.61 -9.67
C GLY A 494 6.65 4.58 -10.45
N ILE A 495 6.91 4.32 -11.73
CA ILE A 495 7.71 5.20 -12.61
C ILE A 495 6.88 6.41 -13.04
N THR A 496 5.62 6.19 -13.40
CA THR A 496 4.80 7.19 -14.08
C THR A 496 3.81 7.90 -13.17
N GLY A 497 3.50 7.32 -12.00
CA GLY A 497 2.39 7.72 -11.15
C GLY A 497 1.01 7.36 -11.73
N ASN A 498 0.95 6.77 -12.93
CA ASN A 498 -0.30 6.44 -13.61
C ASN A 498 -0.52 4.92 -13.62
N PRO A 499 -1.76 4.45 -13.50
CA PRO A 499 -2.04 3.03 -13.55
C PRO A 499 -2.01 2.48 -14.98
N SER A 500 -1.53 1.24 -15.15
CA SER A 500 -1.42 0.56 -16.45
C SER A 500 -2.67 -0.28 -16.76
N PRO A 501 -3.09 -0.40 -18.03
CA PRO A 501 -4.17 -1.31 -18.46
C PRO A 501 -3.79 -2.81 -18.42
N GLY A 502 -2.63 -3.16 -17.85
CA GLY A 502 -2.12 -4.53 -17.71
C GLY A 502 -0.96 -4.86 -18.64
N VAL A 503 -0.58 -3.89 -19.48
CA VAL A 503 0.54 -3.93 -20.40
C VAL A 503 1.17 -2.53 -20.49
N ALA A 504 2.46 -2.47 -20.78
CA ALA A 504 3.21 -1.23 -20.95
C ALA A 504 4.15 -1.31 -22.15
N LEU A 505 4.53 -0.15 -22.70
CA LEU A 505 5.48 -0.04 -23.79
C LEU A 505 6.92 -0.16 -23.29
N TYR A 506 7.68 -1.01 -23.96
CA TYR A 506 9.12 -1.18 -23.76
C TYR A 506 9.87 -0.54 -24.92
N VAL A 507 10.85 0.32 -24.62
CA VAL A 507 11.69 0.98 -25.64
C VAL A 507 13.14 0.58 -25.45
N ASN A 508 13.75 0.01 -26.49
CA ASN A 508 15.11 -0.58 -26.44
C ASN A 508 15.31 -1.55 -25.27
N GLY A 509 14.23 -2.21 -24.86
CA GLY A 509 14.25 -3.12 -23.75
C GLY A 509 14.12 -2.50 -22.35
N LEU A 510 13.94 -1.20 -22.21
CA LEU A 510 13.59 -0.57 -20.93
C LEU A 510 12.07 -0.43 -20.80
N LEU A 511 11.53 -0.58 -19.59
CA LEU A 511 10.10 -0.38 -19.30
C LEU A 511 9.80 1.12 -19.27
N SER A 512 9.01 1.61 -20.22
CA SER A 512 8.56 3.00 -20.31
C SER A 512 9.63 4.07 -19.96
N PRO A 513 10.83 4.07 -20.59
CA PRO A 513 11.88 5.03 -20.28
C PRO A 513 11.57 6.44 -20.78
N GLU A 514 12.15 7.46 -20.15
CA GLU A 514 12.19 8.81 -20.72
C GLU A 514 13.15 8.84 -21.92
N LEU A 515 12.68 9.35 -23.05
CA LEU A 515 13.48 9.49 -24.27
C LEU A 515 13.98 10.93 -24.40
N TYR A 516 15.25 11.14 -24.72
CA TYR A 516 15.81 12.46 -24.97
C TYR A 516 16.18 12.57 -26.46
N LEU A 517 15.47 13.43 -27.19
CA LEU A 517 15.60 13.59 -28.64
C LEU A 517 16.02 15.02 -28.98
N ARG A 518 16.87 15.14 -29.98
CA ARG A 518 17.40 16.41 -30.46
C ARG A 518 16.49 17.01 -31.53
N ARG A 519 16.25 18.32 -31.47
CA ARG A 519 15.57 19.06 -32.54
C ARG A 519 16.28 18.91 -33.89
N ASN A 520 15.49 18.93 -34.96
CA ASN A 520 15.93 18.86 -36.36
C ASN A 520 16.77 17.60 -36.70
N ARG A 521 16.66 16.54 -35.90
CA ARG A 521 17.29 15.24 -36.17
C ARG A 521 16.24 14.19 -36.46
N ARG A 522 16.48 13.38 -37.50
CA ARG A 522 15.57 12.29 -37.88
C ARG A 522 15.77 11.08 -36.98
N TYR A 523 14.66 10.58 -36.43
CA TYR A 523 14.58 9.40 -35.58
C TYR A 523 13.71 8.33 -36.23
N THR A 524 14.00 7.07 -35.89
CA THR A 524 13.30 5.90 -36.42
C THR A 524 12.76 5.07 -35.25
N PHE A 525 11.45 4.82 -35.25
CA PHE A 525 10.79 3.94 -34.29
C PHE A 525 10.35 2.66 -35.00
N MET A 526 10.93 1.53 -34.62
CA MET A 526 10.53 0.19 -35.06
C MET A 526 9.48 -0.35 -34.10
N VAL A 527 8.23 -0.37 -34.54
CA VAL A 527 7.06 -0.64 -33.70
C VAL A 527 6.62 -2.09 -33.85
N GLU A 528 6.61 -2.80 -32.73
CA GLU A 528 6.21 -4.19 -32.57
C GLU A 528 5.13 -4.35 -31.47
N GLY A 529 4.14 -3.44 -31.49
CA GLY A 529 3.05 -3.37 -30.50
C GLY A 529 1.79 -4.17 -30.85
N GLY A 530 1.79 -4.88 -31.99
CA GLY A 530 0.65 -5.62 -32.53
C GLY A 530 -0.26 -4.78 -33.43
N ASN A 531 -0.78 -5.42 -34.48
CA ASN A 531 -1.50 -4.81 -35.60
C ASN A 531 -2.89 -5.43 -35.86
N ASP A 532 -3.35 -6.35 -35.00
CA ASP A 532 -4.68 -6.96 -35.12
C ASP A 532 -5.74 -6.22 -34.28
N PRO A 533 -6.63 -5.43 -34.89
CA PRO A 533 -7.68 -4.70 -34.16
C PRO A 533 -8.75 -5.60 -33.53
N HIS A 534 -8.85 -6.88 -33.88
CA HIS A 534 -9.76 -7.83 -33.23
C HIS A 534 -9.27 -8.24 -31.84
N ASN A 535 -7.96 -8.06 -31.57
CA ASN A 535 -7.34 -8.40 -30.32
C ASN A 535 -6.93 -7.14 -29.54
N ALA A 536 -7.93 -6.46 -28.95
CA ALA A 536 -7.71 -5.22 -28.20
C ALA A 536 -6.71 -5.36 -27.02
N ARG A 537 -6.46 -6.58 -26.53
CA ARG A 537 -5.45 -6.87 -25.52
C ARG A 537 -4.02 -6.66 -26.01
N PHE A 538 -3.78 -6.85 -27.31
CA PHE A 538 -2.45 -6.80 -27.91
C PHE A 538 -2.42 -5.92 -29.17
N TYR A 539 -3.39 -5.03 -29.33
CA TYR A 539 -3.42 -4.03 -30.39
C TYR A 539 -2.93 -2.70 -29.83
N HIS A 540 -1.63 -2.41 -29.97
CA HIS A 540 -1.03 -1.18 -29.44
C HIS A 540 -0.18 -0.44 -30.46
N PRO A 541 -0.81 0.20 -31.46
CA PRO A 541 -0.10 1.10 -32.36
C PRO A 541 0.55 2.25 -31.60
N PHE A 542 1.74 2.66 -32.02
CA PHE A 542 2.53 3.69 -31.35
C PHE A 542 2.27 5.06 -31.95
N TYR A 543 2.20 6.10 -31.11
CA TYR A 543 2.10 7.48 -31.60
C TYR A 543 2.74 8.47 -30.63
N ILE A 544 2.99 9.70 -31.10
CA ILE A 544 3.60 10.79 -30.34
C ILE A 544 2.59 11.94 -30.22
N THR A 545 2.38 12.42 -29.00
CA THR A 545 1.36 13.43 -28.66
C THR A 545 1.82 14.32 -27.51
N ASP A 546 1.11 15.42 -27.26
CA ASP A 546 1.22 16.22 -26.04
C ASP A 546 0.38 15.68 -24.87
N ASP A 547 -0.48 14.70 -25.12
CA ASP A 547 -1.29 14.05 -24.07
C ASP A 547 -0.51 13.00 -23.26
N ALA A 548 -0.47 13.19 -21.95
CA ALA A 548 0.19 12.27 -21.03
C ALA A 548 -0.53 10.92 -20.87
N HIS A 549 -1.81 10.82 -21.24
CA HIS A 549 -2.62 9.63 -20.99
C HIS A 549 -2.77 8.71 -22.19
N GLY A 550 -2.64 9.18 -23.42
CA GLY A 550 -2.71 8.29 -24.58
C GLY A 550 -4.14 7.86 -24.95
N GLY A 551 -4.26 6.78 -25.72
CA GLY A 551 -5.56 6.19 -26.06
C GLY A 551 -6.41 7.02 -27.03
N TYR A 552 -5.79 7.77 -27.94
CA TYR A 552 -6.46 8.67 -28.90
C TYR A 552 -7.62 8.01 -29.70
N GLY A 553 -7.52 6.71 -29.98
CA GLY A 553 -8.58 5.94 -30.64
C GLY A 553 -9.88 5.84 -29.83
N ARG A 554 -9.80 6.01 -28.51
CA ARG A 554 -10.93 5.95 -27.56
C ARG A 554 -11.49 7.32 -27.19
N ASP A 555 -10.81 8.39 -27.60
CA ASP A 555 -11.25 9.76 -27.31
C ASP A 555 -12.47 10.15 -28.14
N THR A 556 -13.36 10.98 -27.56
CA THR A 556 -14.46 11.61 -28.30
C THR A 556 -13.94 12.67 -29.28
N GLU A 557 -14.79 13.17 -30.18
CA GLU A 557 -14.39 14.21 -31.13
C GLU A 557 -13.97 15.51 -30.42
N GLU A 558 -14.60 15.84 -29.31
CA GLU A 558 -14.29 17.00 -28.47
C GLU A 558 -12.94 16.84 -27.77
N GLU A 559 -12.70 15.68 -27.15
CA GLU A 559 -11.44 15.36 -26.51
C GLU A 559 -10.27 15.42 -27.51
N ARG A 560 -10.46 14.89 -28.73
CA ARG A 560 -9.43 14.93 -29.78
C ARG A 560 -9.04 16.34 -30.19
N LYS A 561 -9.98 17.29 -30.20
CA LYS A 561 -9.68 18.71 -30.54
C LYS A 561 -8.75 19.36 -29.53
N THR A 562 -8.71 18.88 -28.30
CA THR A 562 -7.83 19.42 -27.25
C THR A 562 -6.42 18.83 -27.27
N LYS A 563 -6.18 17.80 -28.08
CA LYS A 563 -4.93 17.03 -28.10
C LYS A 563 -4.26 17.18 -29.46
N LYS A 564 -2.93 17.28 -29.47
CA LYS A 564 -2.14 17.36 -30.69
C LYS A 564 -1.36 16.08 -30.92
N VAL A 565 -1.45 15.56 -32.14
CA VAL A 565 -0.65 14.43 -32.60
C VAL A 565 0.53 14.94 -33.43
N TYR A 566 1.72 14.45 -33.14
CA TYR A 566 2.97 14.83 -33.81
C TYR A 566 3.50 13.73 -34.75
N ALA A 567 3.18 12.47 -34.50
CA ALA A 567 3.56 11.33 -35.33
C ALA A 567 2.69 10.09 -35.04
N GLY A 568 2.59 9.16 -35.99
CA GLY A 568 1.99 7.83 -35.79
C GLY A 568 0.47 7.73 -35.96
N VAL A 569 -0.20 8.82 -36.34
CA VAL A 569 -1.62 8.85 -36.73
C VAL A 569 -1.76 9.59 -38.04
N GLU A 570 -2.55 9.02 -38.93
CA GLU A 570 -2.96 9.61 -40.20
C GLU A 570 -4.46 9.86 -40.17
N PHE A 571 -4.94 10.78 -41.02
CA PHE A 571 -6.34 11.15 -41.09
C PHE A 571 -6.87 10.86 -42.48
N ASP A 572 -8.02 10.18 -42.55
CA ASP A 572 -8.67 9.92 -43.83
C ASP A 572 -9.27 11.21 -44.43
N ARG A 573 -9.79 11.13 -45.66
CA ARG A 573 -10.42 12.29 -46.34
C ARG A 573 -11.61 12.89 -45.59
N ARG A 574 -12.20 12.15 -44.63
CA ARG A 574 -13.31 12.58 -43.79
C ARG A 574 -12.83 13.09 -42.42
N GLY A 575 -11.52 13.19 -42.21
CA GLY A 575 -10.92 13.62 -40.95
C GLY A 575 -10.93 12.56 -39.85
N ARG A 576 -11.22 11.29 -40.16
CA ARG A 576 -11.20 10.21 -39.16
C ARG A 576 -9.76 9.73 -38.94
N PRO A 577 -9.31 9.64 -37.68
CA PRO A 577 -7.96 9.20 -37.38
C PRO A 577 -7.80 7.70 -37.55
N HIS A 578 -6.65 7.28 -38.08
CA HIS A 578 -6.20 5.90 -38.11
C HIS A 578 -4.70 5.82 -37.75
N PRO A 579 -4.29 4.82 -36.96
CA PRO A 579 -2.88 4.69 -36.59
C PRO A 579 -2.06 4.26 -37.81
N SER A 580 -0.89 4.89 -38.02
CA SER A 580 0.03 4.53 -39.11
C SER A 580 1.21 3.67 -38.67
N ALA A 581 1.47 3.59 -37.36
CA ALA A 581 2.57 2.82 -36.79
C ALA A 581 2.08 1.59 -36.01
N ALA A 582 1.55 0.60 -36.74
CA ALA A 582 1.14 -0.71 -36.21
C ALA A 582 1.92 -1.82 -36.92
N GLY A 583 2.67 -2.62 -36.17
CA GLY A 583 3.49 -3.73 -36.69
C GLY A 583 3.21 -5.05 -35.97
N ARG A 584 3.99 -6.10 -36.26
CA ARG A 584 3.87 -7.41 -35.59
C ARG A 584 3.86 -7.29 -34.06
N LEU A 585 3.32 -8.28 -33.36
CA LEU A 585 3.33 -8.29 -31.90
C LEU A 585 4.63 -8.90 -31.37
N CYS A 586 5.37 -8.17 -30.55
CA CYS A 586 6.45 -8.72 -29.72
C CYS A 586 6.22 -8.34 -28.25
N SER A 587 6.06 -9.34 -27.38
CA SER A 587 5.68 -9.15 -25.98
C SER A 587 6.65 -9.82 -24.99
N TRP A 588 7.03 -9.08 -23.93
CA TRP A 588 7.79 -9.62 -22.80
C TRP A 588 6.87 -10.33 -21.80
N LEU A 589 7.08 -11.63 -21.62
CA LEU A 589 6.23 -12.54 -20.83
C LEU A 589 7.06 -13.34 -19.81
N HIS A 590 6.45 -13.80 -18.72
CA HIS A 590 7.09 -14.76 -17.81
C HIS A 590 7.13 -16.17 -18.42
N ASN A 591 8.18 -16.92 -18.11
CA ASN A 591 8.39 -18.29 -18.60
C ASN A 591 7.49 -19.32 -17.87
N THR A 592 7.08 -19.01 -16.64
CA THR A 592 6.29 -19.90 -15.79
C THR A 592 4.85 -19.44 -15.67
N SER A 593 3.91 -20.39 -15.67
CA SER A 593 2.52 -20.21 -15.20
C SER A 593 2.44 -19.91 -13.69
N HIS A 594 3.53 -20.14 -12.95
CA HIS A 594 3.67 -19.76 -11.55
C HIS A 594 3.67 -18.23 -11.41
N ARG A 595 2.67 -17.73 -10.68
CA ARG A 595 2.46 -16.31 -10.37
C ARG A 595 3.45 -15.87 -9.28
N TYR A 596 4.73 -15.72 -9.63
CA TYR A 596 5.64 -14.95 -8.78
C TYR A 596 5.08 -13.54 -8.63
N SER A 597 5.15 -12.97 -7.41
CA SER A 597 4.77 -11.58 -7.23
C SER A 597 5.79 -10.74 -7.99
N VAL A 598 5.34 -9.87 -8.89
CA VAL A 598 6.24 -8.95 -9.61
C VAL A 598 7.02 -8.06 -8.62
N ASP A 599 6.50 -7.93 -7.40
CA ASP A 599 7.08 -7.18 -6.29
C ASP A 599 8.29 -7.87 -5.65
N ASP A 600 8.55 -9.15 -5.94
CA ASP A 600 9.71 -9.90 -5.43
C ASP A 600 11.04 -9.41 -6.06
N TYR A 601 10.99 -8.64 -7.15
CA TYR A 601 12.19 -8.16 -7.84
C TYR A 601 12.69 -6.81 -7.26
N ILE A 602 13.91 -6.83 -6.72
CA ILE A 602 14.58 -5.65 -6.13
C ILE A 602 14.93 -4.59 -7.20
N SER A 603 15.15 -5.00 -8.46
CA SER A 603 15.57 -4.07 -9.53
C SER A 603 14.99 -4.46 -10.88
N PHE A 604 14.81 -3.45 -11.76
CA PHE A 604 14.32 -3.67 -13.12
C PHE A 604 15.17 -4.65 -13.94
N PRO A 605 16.52 -4.63 -13.92
CA PRO A 605 17.31 -5.61 -14.68
C PRO A 605 17.03 -7.07 -14.27
N LYS A 606 16.88 -7.34 -12.96
CA LYS A 606 16.51 -8.68 -12.47
C LYS A 606 15.12 -9.08 -12.96
N PHE A 607 14.15 -8.17 -12.86
CA PHE A 607 12.80 -8.40 -13.39
C PHE A 607 12.84 -8.68 -14.89
N ARG A 608 13.50 -7.83 -15.67
CA ARG A 608 13.61 -7.95 -17.12
C ARG A 608 14.26 -9.26 -17.56
N ASN A 609 15.31 -9.70 -16.87
CA ASN A 609 16.00 -10.95 -17.18
C ASN A 609 15.14 -12.19 -16.87
N SER A 610 14.11 -12.06 -16.03
CA SER A 610 13.13 -13.13 -15.78
C SER A 610 12.09 -13.29 -16.91
N LEU A 611 12.02 -12.33 -17.83
CA LEU A 611 11.08 -12.31 -18.93
C LEU A 611 11.72 -12.87 -20.20
N HIS A 612 10.92 -13.58 -21.00
CA HIS A 612 11.27 -13.98 -22.36
C HIS A 612 10.47 -13.16 -23.37
N LEU A 613 11.07 -12.90 -24.52
CA LEU A 613 10.40 -12.20 -25.61
C LEU A 613 9.71 -13.21 -26.53
N LYS A 614 8.41 -13.03 -26.75
CA LYS A 614 7.64 -13.81 -27.73
C LYS A 614 7.13 -12.89 -28.83
N CYS A 615 7.43 -13.23 -30.08
CA CYS A 615 6.99 -12.48 -31.26
C CYS A 615 6.06 -13.31 -32.14
N SER A 616 5.03 -12.68 -32.71
CA SER A 616 4.22 -13.25 -33.78
C SER A 616 4.97 -13.20 -35.11
N GLU A 617 4.51 -13.98 -36.08
CA GLU A 617 4.94 -13.82 -37.47
C GLU A 617 4.58 -12.43 -38.01
N GLY A 618 5.31 -11.99 -39.04
CA GLY A 618 5.16 -10.68 -39.69
C GLY A 618 6.37 -9.76 -39.47
N GLU A 619 6.21 -8.51 -39.92
CA GLU A 619 7.25 -7.49 -39.91
C GLU A 619 6.95 -6.36 -38.91
N PRO A 620 7.97 -5.71 -38.33
CA PRO A 620 7.79 -4.47 -37.58
C PRO A 620 7.33 -3.33 -38.51
N ASN A 621 6.62 -2.36 -37.96
CA ASN A 621 6.30 -1.14 -38.69
C ASN A 621 7.32 -0.04 -38.36
N THR A 622 7.73 0.76 -39.35
CA THR A 622 8.73 1.80 -39.16
C THR A 622 8.10 3.18 -39.23
N LEU A 623 8.16 3.92 -38.12
CA LEU A 623 7.75 5.32 -38.03
C LEU A 623 8.99 6.23 -38.05
N TYR A 624 9.05 7.13 -39.03
CA TYR A 624 10.07 8.18 -39.09
C TYR A 624 9.53 9.48 -38.52
N TRP A 625 10.30 10.14 -37.67
CA TRP A 625 9.90 11.42 -37.11
C TRP A 625 11.09 12.36 -36.92
N THR A 626 10.88 13.65 -37.17
CA THR A 626 11.89 14.70 -37.01
C THR A 626 11.27 15.85 -36.20
N PRO A 627 11.57 15.99 -34.89
CA PRO A 627 11.04 17.09 -34.09
C PRO A 627 11.57 18.43 -34.61
N ASN A 628 10.68 19.30 -35.07
CA ASN A 628 11.06 20.63 -35.56
C ASN A 628 11.18 21.66 -34.40
N ALA A 629 11.45 22.92 -34.75
CA ALA A 629 11.61 24.00 -33.78
C ALA A 629 10.31 24.36 -33.00
N SER A 630 9.12 24.06 -33.54
CA SER A 630 7.84 24.41 -32.91
C SER A 630 7.28 23.32 -32.00
N VAL A 631 7.94 22.16 -31.92
CA VAL A 631 7.56 21.08 -30.99
C VAL A 631 7.87 21.52 -29.54
N PRO A 632 6.99 21.29 -28.56
CA PRO A 632 7.29 21.62 -27.16
C PRO A 632 8.45 20.76 -26.60
N GLU A 633 9.03 21.18 -25.48
CA GLU A 633 10.13 20.47 -24.82
C GLU A 633 9.71 19.13 -24.22
N LEU A 634 8.43 18.98 -23.88
CA LEU A 634 7.88 17.75 -23.33
C LEU A 634 6.74 17.26 -24.22
N LEU A 635 6.90 16.02 -24.66
CA LEU A 635 5.89 15.23 -25.34
C LEU A 635 5.76 13.86 -24.68
N TYR A 636 4.85 13.06 -25.19
CA TYR A 636 4.61 11.71 -24.75
C TYR A 636 4.56 10.78 -25.95
N TYR A 637 5.14 9.60 -25.80
CA TYR A 637 4.82 8.48 -26.67
C TYR A 637 3.79 7.59 -25.98
N GLN A 638 2.79 7.14 -26.72
CA GLN A 638 1.67 6.41 -26.14
C GLN A 638 1.16 5.31 -27.09
N SER A 639 0.28 4.46 -26.55
CA SER A 639 -0.53 3.54 -27.35
C SER A 639 -1.75 4.29 -27.90
N TYR A 640 -2.00 4.16 -29.20
CA TYR A 640 -3.18 4.73 -29.85
C TYR A 640 -4.48 4.14 -29.29
N ALA A 641 -4.47 2.84 -28.97
CA ALA A 641 -5.67 2.10 -28.59
C ALA A 641 -5.96 2.12 -27.08
N GLN A 642 -4.95 2.28 -26.23
CA GLN A 642 -5.10 2.17 -24.79
C GLN A 642 -4.46 3.34 -24.06
N ARG A 643 -5.11 3.78 -22.98
CA ARG A 643 -4.62 4.84 -22.10
C ARG A 643 -3.53 4.29 -21.17
N ASN A 644 -2.61 5.15 -20.74
CA ASN A 644 -1.53 4.92 -19.79
C ASN A 644 -0.63 3.72 -20.14
N MET A 645 0.00 3.75 -21.32
CA MET A 645 0.92 2.68 -21.75
C MET A 645 2.34 3.14 -22.08
N GLY A 646 2.57 4.43 -22.27
CA GLY A 646 3.87 4.98 -22.63
C GLY A 646 4.34 6.07 -21.66
N TRP A 647 5.30 6.87 -22.10
CA TRP A 647 5.97 7.84 -21.21
C TRP A 647 6.53 9.03 -21.97
N LYS A 648 7.43 9.77 -21.32
CA LYS A 648 7.90 11.08 -21.73
C LYS A 648 8.93 11.01 -22.85
N ILE A 649 8.83 11.99 -23.75
CA ILE A 649 9.88 12.40 -24.69
C ILE A 649 10.27 13.83 -24.33
N HIS A 650 11.54 14.01 -23.98
CA HIS A 650 12.16 15.32 -23.81
C HIS A 650 12.81 15.74 -25.13
N ILE A 651 12.37 16.87 -25.66
CA ILE A 651 12.95 17.49 -26.86
C ILE A 651 13.94 18.56 -26.42
N VAL A 652 15.20 18.39 -26.80
CA VAL A 652 16.32 19.25 -26.40
C VAL A 652 17.10 19.74 -27.62
N ASP A 653 17.84 20.83 -27.47
CA ASP A 653 18.74 21.32 -28.53
C ASP A 653 20.05 20.53 -28.56
N GLU A 654 20.49 20.05 -27.40
CA GLU A 654 21.67 19.20 -27.23
C GLU A 654 21.43 18.18 -26.10
N ILE A 655 21.94 16.96 -26.29
CA ILE A 655 21.85 15.89 -25.29
C ILE A 655 23.16 15.86 -24.52
N ILE A 656 23.16 16.39 -23.30
CA ILE A 656 24.35 16.45 -22.44
C ILE A 656 24.46 15.14 -21.65
N ASN A 657 25.54 14.39 -21.89
CA ASN A 657 25.87 13.21 -21.09
C ASN A 657 26.40 13.66 -19.73
N GLY A 658 25.56 13.55 -18.69
CA GLY A 658 25.98 13.75 -17.32
C GLY A 658 26.87 12.61 -16.82
N ALA A 659 28.14 12.60 -17.20
CA ALA A 659 29.17 11.86 -16.49
C ALA A 659 29.71 12.74 -15.36
N ASN A 660 29.45 12.34 -14.10
CA ASN A 660 30.06 12.87 -12.87
C ASN A 660 30.36 14.39 -12.86
N SER A 661 29.35 15.23 -12.67
CA SER A 661 29.63 16.48 -11.94
C SER A 661 29.77 16.11 -10.46
N LYS A 662 30.97 15.68 -10.05
CA LYS A 662 31.44 16.11 -8.74
C LYS A 662 31.37 17.63 -8.83
N SER A 663 30.41 18.22 -8.14
CA SER A 663 30.41 19.65 -7.88
C SER A 663 31.69 19.94 -7.11
N HIS A 664 32.78 20.19 -7.83
CA HIS A 664 33.78 21.13 -7.36
C HIS A 664 33.01 22.43 -7.24
N LEU A 665 32.51 22.71 -6.03
CA LEU A 665 32.27 24.07 -5.61
C LEU A 665 33.56 24.83 -5.91
N CYS A 666 33.55 25.57 -7.00
CA CYS A 666 34.62 26.49 -7.34
C CYS A 666 34.50 27.65 -6.35
N TRP A 667 35.10 27.48 -5.16
CA TRP A 667 35.38 28.52 -4.19
C TRP A 667 36.45 29.47 -4.75
N SER A 668 36.20 30.11 -5.89
CA SER A 668 37.11 31.14 -6.43
C SER A 668 36.40 32.40 -6.93
N ALA A 669 35.07 32.52 -6.79
CA ALA A 669 34.35 33.75 -7.16
C ALA A 669 34.00 34.69 -5.99
N VAL A 670 34.34 34.35 -4.73
CA VAL A 670 34.04 35.20 -3.55
C VAL A 670 35.30 35.87 -2.95
N LEU A 671 36.50 35.49 -3.38
CA LEU A 671 37.76 36.13 -2.93
C LEU A 671 38.26 37.27 -3.84
N CYS A 672 37.60 37.52 -4.98
CA CYS A 672 38.01 38.61 -5.90
C CYS A 672 37.16 39.89 -5.75
N SER A 673 36.09 39.86 -4.95
CA SER A 673 35.24 41.02 -4.65
C SER A 673 35.46 41.62 -3.25
N LEU A 674 36.23 40.96 -2.39
CA LEU A 674 36.60 41.46 -1.04
C LEU A 674 37.96 42.16 -0.99
N SER A 675 38.82 42.01 -2.01
CA SER A 675 40.11 42.72 -2.12
C SER A 675 40.00 44.11 -2.78
N VAL A 676 38.87 44.42 -3.44
CA VAL A 676 38.64 45.74 -4.08
C VAL A 676 37.91 46.73 -3.15
N LEU A 677 37.21 46.24 -2.12
CA LEU A 677 36.52 47.09 -1.13
C LEU A 677 37.42 47.51 0.04
N PHE A 678 38.54 46.83 0.30
CA PHE A 678 39.51 47.26 1.32
C PHE A 678 40.60 48.21 0.80
N TYR A 679 40.77 48.37 -0.52
CA TYR A 679 41.75 49.31 -1.08
C TYR A 679 41.17 50.72 -1.36
N THR A 680 39.86 50.90 -1.27
CA THR A 680 39.17 52.18 -1.54
C THR A 680 38.72 52.94 -0.28
N GLN A 681 38.89 52.36 0.93
CA GLN A 681 38.60 53.05 2.19
C GLN A 681 39.83 53.54 2.98
N TYR A 682 41.06 53.26 2.52
CA TYR A 682 42.30 53.72 3.18
C TYR A 682 42.96 54.95 2.52
N LYS A 683 42.30 55.57 1.53
CA LYS A 683 42.79 56.77 0.81
C LYS A 683 41.88 58.00 0.99
N ARG A 684 41.22 58.11 2.15
CA ARG A 684 40.41 59.29 2.55
C ARG A 684 40.68 59.83 3.96
N THR A 685 41.85 59.53 4.52
CA THR A 685 42.42 60.22 5.68
C THR A 685 43.92 60.38 5.46
N LEU A 686 44.29 61.32 4.60
CA LEU A 686 45.55 62.09 4.54
C LEU A 686 45.53 62.97 3.27
N SER A 687 44.69 64.01 3.30
CA SER A 687 44.94 65.36 2.77
C SER A 687 43.91 66.31 3.37
#